data_AF-A0A9P1BEP1-F1
#
_entry.id   AF-A0A9P1BEP1-F1
#
_cell.length_a   1.000
_cell.length_b   1.000
_cell.length_c   1.000
_cell.angle_alpha   90.00
_cell.angle_beta   90.00
_cell.angle_gamma   90.00
#
_symmetry.space_group_name_H-M   'P 1'
#
loop_
_entity.id
_entity.type
_entity.pdbx_description
1 polymer ?
#
loop_
_entity_poly.entity_id
_entity_poly.type
_entity_poly.pdbx_seq_one_letter_code
_entity_poly.pdbx_strand_id
1 'polypeptide(L)'
;MSCEFVRQGESEVVRVLVVDDEKQYCDNLSLCLTTEGYEVVTATTSDEAINLGKSFCPDVLVADWMLRSDEDGLDVSRTLLSQLPKLETVLITGYPSGELHSDARESKVFEVLEKPFELNDFLSVVEYAARSADEGGPNSEASSVRKTHWEMLHRMLGRLLQRIGPAFIVGACIIGPGSVTLMSKTGSLYGYSMLWLAVLSGTFMAGFIALFMRFGIYGEETVLGITAQRLTRPFAMLCGVALSSTNAAFQFGNNLGVTAAMNTLLPDVSQYLWPVLFTLAAIVFMFSLKQIYRTIEVMMTMFLVLMFLAFLVNLIMARPNIGQMLAGLVPTLPSGEGGIEWVTLGGLVATTFILVAAFFQTYLVKAKGWTEADMGSATLDTVLASIIYTLIGCVIMATAATVLYPHIIVTSADEMASQLEGLFGPSAKFIFAVGFGAAAFSSFITNSLIGGVVLNDGLGLGGQLDSTPTKILAAAILLLGMFTSLAIIHQENAPLPVAAQSENESQVAEDAAAAPPPSSLKVNAIAIGQATTLLAVPLGVIVTLIVVFDPQSNRNHRLPLPAKGFVIVGLVLLLGTDVRVVEAKAFFSREHARTPMKFGGVVMDATWYCHVGVTVENRRGERATGWGATLLADLWAWPSSLTPHDTCEAWMCDLVSKWCEFVTSTNEVGHPVDLYWQWEPELFRVADELAQKSQLTEPVPRLAVLMCAAPLDAALHDAFGRAAKVDVYEAYGREHMQYDLSRWLGPRFNDRHIADYLRQPPERIDAFHLVGGLDKLTAAEVTADDPQDGLPNSLDAWIRREGIHCLKVKLRGTDLPWDIQRLLDVSRIAREEHRKLGIKQLWLTLDTNEMCEWPEYAEELLLRVREQAVIIDEAMASLEDLELAMELGYSGVALKACKCQSAELVIAARAIEDGIPFSIQDLACPGIALLQSARLGAQLPTIHGVESNGRQFYPRTSDPERQVHPGMYHLSDGQLDLSTISGPGLGYRWEEIGRSIG
;
A
#
# COMPACT_ATOMS: atom_id res chain seq x y z
N MET A 1 8.12 31.70 -60.68
CA MET A 1 9.33 30.86 -60.77
C MET A 1 8.97 29.52 -60.18
N SER A 2 8.73 28.54 -61.04
CA SER A 2 8.47 27.15 -60.71
C SER A 2 9.81 26.47 -60.41
N CYS A 3 9.95 25.87 -59.22
CA CYS A 3 11.15 25.16 -58.82
C CYS A 3 11.09 23.72 -59.37
N GLU A 4 11.50 23.53 -60.62
CA GLU A 4 11.90 22.22 -61.12
C GLU A 4 13.37 22.01 -60.78
N PHE A 5 13.66 21.27 -59.71
CA PHE A 5 14.96 20.64 -59.51
C PHE A 5 14.80 19.13 -59.65
N VAL A 6 15.41 18.62 -60.72
CA VAL A 6 15.53 17.20 -61.04
C VAL A 6 16.44 16.55 -59.98
N ARG A 7 15.89 15.65 -59.17
CA ARG A 7 16.63 14.77 -58.24
C ARG A 7 17.35 13.69 -59.06
N GLN A 8 18.67 13.76 -59.15
CA GLN A 8 19.52 12.69 -59.71
C GLN A 8 20.13 11.87 -58.56
N GLY A 9 19.65 10.64 -58.43
CA GLY A 9 20.33 9.45 -57.92
C GLY A 9 21.38 9.59 -56.82
N GLU A 10 20.94 9.63 -55.56
CA GLU A 10 21.59 9.12 -54.35
C GLU A 10 20.45 8.77 -53.37
N SER A 11 20.61 7.76 -52.49
CA SER A 11 19.57 7.28 -51.57
C SER A 11 18.95 8.45 -50.80
N GLU A 12 17.71 8.82 -51.11
CA GLU A 12 17.05 9.99 -50.50
C GLU A 12 16.76 9.73 -49.04
N VAL A 13 17.47 10.46 -48.19
CA VAL A 13 17.15 10.55 -46.76
C VAL A 13 15.81 11.25 -46.64
N VAL A 14 14.85 10.60 -46.00
CA VAL A 14 13.50 11.15 -45.79
C VAL A 14 13.57 12.32 -44.82
N ARG A 15 12.93 13.44 -45.18
CA ARG A 15 12.96 14.68 -44.40
C ARG A 15 11.71 14.84 -43.55
N VAL A 16 11.89 15.01 -42.25
CA VAL A 16 10.79 15.16 -41.27
C VAL A 16 10.86 16.53 -40.60
N LEU A 17 9.74 17.26 -40.61
CA LEU A 17 9.58 18.50 -39.83
C LEU A 17 8.74 18.19 -38.59
N VAL A 18 9.30 18.43 -37.40
CA VAL A 18 8.59 18.27 -36.11
C VAL A 18 8.20 19.64 -35.57
N VAL A 19 6.94 19.81 -35.18
CA VAL A 19 6.40 21.09 -34.69
C VAL A 19 5.69 20.86 -33.36
N ASP A 20 6.20 21.47 -32.30
CA ASP A 20 5.66 21.37 -30.93
C ASP A 20 6.11 22.60 -30.13
N ASP A 21 5.23 23.21 -29.33
CA ASP A 21 5.56 24.43 -28.58
C ASP A 21 6.52 24.16 -27.41
N GLU A 22 6.64 22.91 -26.98
CA GLU A 22 7.64 22.46 -26.04
C GLU A 22 8.94 22.06 -26.75
N LYS A 23 9.94 22.95 -26.69
CA LYS A 23 11.26 22.70 -27.28
C LYS A 23 11.89 21.36 -26.87
N GLN A 24 11.72 20.97 -25.60
CA GLN A 24 12.25 19.71 -25.08
C GLN A 24 11.61 18.48 -25.75
N TYR A 25 10.33 18.57 -26.12
CA TYR A 25 9.61 17.50 -26.81
C TYR A 25 10.07 17.36 -28.26
N CYS A 26 10.22 18.48 -28.96
CA CYS A 26 10.86 18.55 -30.28
C CYS A 26 12.25 17.90 -30.29
N ASP A 27 13.11 18.26 -29.32
CA ASP A 27 14.48 17.76 -29.25
C ASP A 27 14.53 16.22 -29.04
N ASN A 28 13.60 15.68 -28.24
CA ASN A 28 13.49 14.23 -28.02
C ASN A 28 13.02 13.47 -29.27
N LEU A 29 11.97 13.95 -29.94
CA LEU A 29 11.48 13.32 -31.17
C LEU A 29 12.51 13.42 -32.29
N SER A 30 13.21 14.55 -32.40
CA SER A 30 14.30 14.75 -33.34
C SER A 30 15.43 13.76 -33.13
N LEU A 31 15.85 13.53 -31.88
CA LEU A 31 16.89 12.55 -31.55
C LEU A 31 16.50 11.14 -32.00
N CYS A 32 15.24 10.74 -31.75
CA CYS A 32 14.75 9.41 -32.10
C CYS A 32 14.70 9.22 -33.62
N LEU A 33 14.11 10.15 -34.35
CA LEU A 33 13.99 10.11 -35.80
C LEU A 33 15.36 10.18 -36.49
N THR A 34 16.27 11.02 -36.00
CA THR A 34 17.64 11.09 -36.54
C THR A 34 18.39 9.76 -36.35
N THR A 35 18.13 9.04 -35.26
CA THR A 35 18.73 7.72 -34.99
C THR A 35 18.25 6.66 -35.99
N GLU A 36 16.99 6.75 -36.44
CA GLU A 36 16.42 5.89 -37.48
C GLU A 36 16.81 6.31 -38.92
N GLY A 37 17.67 7.32 -39.05
CA GLY A 37 18.24 7.75 -40.33
C GLY A 37 17.41 8.78 -41.09
N TYR A 38 16.44 9.45 -40.46
CA TYR A 38 15.71 10.58 -41.03
C TYR A 38 16.51 11.89 -40.91
N GLU A 39 16.34 12.81 -41.87
CA GLU A 39 16.83 14.19 -41.75
C GLU A 39 15.73 15.01 -41.07
N VAL A 40 16.00 15.59 -39.90
CA VAL A 40 14.96 16.19 -39.06
C VAL A 40 15.24 17.66 -38.79
N VAL A 41 14.22 18.51 -38.95
CA VAL A 41 14.21 19.90 -38.50
C VAL A 41 13.05 20.08 -37.52
N THR A 42 13.24 20.92 -36.51
CA THR A 42 12.23 21.22 -35.49
C THR A 42 11.81 22.68 -35.55
N ALA A 43 10.57 22.97 -35.15
CA ALA A 43 10.03 24.32 -35.01
C ALA A 43 9.16 24.39 -33.76
N THR A 44 9.16 25.55 -33.09
CA THR A 44 8.40 25.75 -31.83
C THR A 44 7.21 26.68 -31.98
N THR A 45 7.03 27.27 -33.17
CA THR A 45 5.91 28.16 -33.52
C THR A 45 5.44 27.88 -34.94
N SER A 46 4.20 28.25 -35.26
CA SER A 46 3.62 28.04 -36.60
C SER A 46 4.37 28.83 -37.68
N ASP A 47 4.74 30.08 -37.39
CA ASP A 47 5.51 30.93 -38.30
C ASP A 47 6.90 30.34 -38.60
N GLU A 48 7.57 29.82 -37.59
CA GLU A 48 8.85 29.13 -37.74
C GLU A 48 8.70 27.87 -38.60
N ALA A 49 7.68 27.05 -38.31
CA ALA A 49 7.38 25.82 -39.04
C ALA A 49 7.08 26.08 -40.52
N ILE A 50 6.27 27.11 -40.83
CA ILE A 50 5.91 27.46 -42.21
C ILE A 50 7.12 27.99 -42.98
N ASN A 51 7.97 28.81 -42.35
CA ASN A 51 9.17 29.33 -42.99
C ASN A 51 10.21 28.23 -43.23
N LEU A 52 10.45 27.38 -42.23
CA LEU A 52 11.36 26.24 -42.35
C LEU A 52 10.84 25.22 -43.37
N GLY A 53 9.55 24.90 -43.36
CA GLY A 53 8.93 23.96 -44.29
C GLY A 53 9.10 24.35 -45.76
N LYS A 54 9.10 25.66 -46.07
CA LYS A 54 9.36 26.18 -47.43
C LYS A 54 10.78 25.93 -47.90
N SER A 55 11.77 26.13 -47.03
CA SER A 55 13.19 25.93 -47.37
C SER A 55 13.64 24.48 -47.25
N PHE A 56 13.11 23.75 -46.28
CA PHE A 56 13.48 22.38 -45.95
C PHE A 56 12.75 21.35 -46.83
N CYS A 57 11.54 21.69 -47.29
CA CYS A 57 10.65 20.83 -48.09
C CYS A 57 10.47 19.43 -47.49
N PRO A 58 9.88 19.29 -46.29
CA PRO A 58 9.70 18.00 -45.64
C PRO A 58 8.82 17.04 -46.45
N ASP A 59 9.08 15.74 -46.29
CA ASP A 59 8.27 14.65 -46.83
C ASP A 59 7.18 14.23 -45.81
N VAL A 60 7.49 14.35 -44.51
CA VAL A 60 6.55 14.11 -43.40
C VAL A 60 6.52 15.31 -42.45
N LEU A 61 5.33 15.77 -42.09
CA LEU A 61 5.09 16.75 -41.03
C LEU A 61 4.56 16.03 -39.79
N VAL A 62 5.23 16.20 -38.67
CA VAL A 62 4.76 15.76 -37.35
C VAL A 62 4.43 17.02 -36.55
N ALA A 63 3.16 17.27 -36.25
CA ALA A 63 2.74 18.52 -35.60
C ALA A 63 1.84 18.26 -34.39
N ASP A 64 2.10 18.95 -33.27
CA ASP A 64 1.12 19.05 -32.19
C ASP A 64 -0.13 19.75 -32.71
N TRP A 65 -1.29 19.20 -32.39
CA TRP A 65 -2.58 19.79 -32.69
C TRP A 65 -2.70 21.19 -32.10
N MET A 66 -2.26 21.41 -30.86
CA MET A 66 -2.46 22.67 -30.14
C MET A 66 -1.13 23.38 -29.90
N LEU A 67 -0.92 24.52 -30.55
CA LEU A 67 0.25 25.37 -30.37
C LEU A 67 -0.13 26.63 -29.56
N ARG A 68 0.85 27.46 -29.19
CA ARG A 68 0.61 28.68 -28.40
C ARG A 68 -0.18 29.73 -29.18
N SER A 69 -1.05 30.46 -28.49
CA SER A 69 -1.73 31.69 -28.98
C SER A 69 -2.77 31.48 -30.09
N ASP A 70 -3.73 30.57 -29.88
CA ASP A 70 -4.81 30.23 -30.83
C ASP A 70 -4.32 29.68 -32.19
N GLU A 71 -3.08 29.19 -32.24
CA GLU A 71 -2.51 28.52 -33.42
C GLU A 71 -2.67 27.00 -33.30
N ASP A 72 -3.04 26.33 -34.39
CA ASP A 72 -3.15 24.87 -34.42
C ASP A 72 -2.19 24.25 -35.46
N GLY A 73 -1.71 23.03 -35.18
CA GLY A 73 -0.83 22.30 -36.10
C GLY A 73 -1.53 21.89 -37.39
N LEU A 74 -2.86 21.93 -37.42
CA LEU A 74 -3.65 21.65 -38.61
C LEU A 74 -3.53 22.78 -39.65
N ASP A 75 -3.47 24.03 -39.21
CA ASP A 75 -3.30 25.20 -40.05
C ASP A 75 -1.88 25.29 -40.62
N VAL A 76 -0.88 24.85 -39.85
CA VAL A 76 0.48 24.61 -40.35
C VAL A 76 0.45 23.57 -41.47
N SER A 77 -0.22 22.44 -41.24
CA SER A 77 -0.39 21.37 -42.22
C SER A 77 -1.07 21.86 -43.51
N ARG A 78 -2.22 22.54 -43.39
CA ARG A 78 -2.97 23.10 -44.54
C ARG A 78 -2.12 24.09 -45.33
N THR A 79 -1.38 24.95 -44.64
CA THR A 79 -0.52 25.95 -45.29
C THR A 79 0.62 25.30 -46.07
N LEU A 80 1.30 24.31 -45.48
CA LEU A 80 2.38 23.60 -46.15
C LEU A 80 1.89 22.69 -47.28
N LEU A 81 0.76 21.98 -47.11
CA LEU A 81 0.15 21.13 -48.13
C LEU A 81 -0.22 21.92 -49.40
N SER A 82 -0.60 23.19 -49.27
CA SER A 82 -0.89 24.06 -50.43
C SER A 82 0.33 24.28 -51.34
N GLN A 83 1.54 24.12 -50.79
CA GLN A 83 2.83 24.35 -51.48
C GLN A 83 3.60 23.04 -51.72
N LEU A 84 3.35 22.01 -50.90
CA LEU A 84 3.97 20.69 -50.93
C LEU A 84 2.87 19.61 -51.03
N PRO A 85 2.33 19.32 -52.24
CA PRO A 85 1.18 18.44 -52.40
C PRO A 85 1.40 16.96 -51.99
N LYS A 86 2.67 16.56 -51.85
CA LYS A 86 3.12 15.22 -51.47
C LYS A 86 3.42 15.06 -49.97
N LEU A 87 3.32 16.13 -49.19
CA LEU A 87 3.53 16.09 -47.74
C LEU A 87 2.49 15.16 -47.09
N GLU A 88 2.95 14.26 -46.23
CA GLU A 88 2.08 13.46 -45.34
C GLU A 88 2.14 14.04 -43.92
N THR A 89 0.99 14.23 -43.29
CA THR A 89 0.91 14.86 -41.96
C THR A 89 0.49 13.85 -40.91
N VAL A 90 1.28 13.73 -39.84
CA VAL A 90 0.94 13.02 -38.61
C VAL A 90 0.67 14.06 -37.52
N LEU A 91 -0.54 14.07 -36.99
CA LEU A 91 -0.89 14.95 -35.87
C LEU A 91 -0.63 14.25 -34.55
N ILE A 92 -0.19 15.01 -33.57
CA ILE A 92 0.00 14.54 -32.20
C ILE A 92 -0.88 15.40 -31.27
N THR A 93 -1.55 14.83 -30.27
CA THR A 93 -2.33 15.62 -29.30
C THR A 93 -2.28 15.05 -27.88
N GLY A 94 -2.29 15.89 -26.85
CA GLY A 94 -2.56 15.50 -25.45
C GLY A 94 -4.03 15.56 -25.05
N TYR A 95 -4.90 16.07 -25.91
CA TYR A 95 -6.32 16.28 -25.66
C TYR A 95 -7.15 15.68 -26.82
N PRO A 96 -7.43 14.37 -26.80
CA PRO A 96 -8.28 13.75 -27.82
C PRO A 96 -9.71 14.31 -27.71
N SER A 97 -10.20 14.93 -28.77
CA SER A 97 -11.59 15.38 -28.87
C SER A 97 -12.28 14.74 -30.08
N GLY A 98 -13.62 14.62 -30.02
CA GLY A 98 -14.39 14.15 -31.18
C GLY A 98 -14.25 15.08 -32.39
N GLU A 99 -14.03 16.37 -32.17
CA GLU A 99 -13.82 17.41 -33.19
C GLU A 99 -12.47 17.23 -33.92
N LEU A 100 -11.41 16.86 -33.19
CA LEU A 100 -10.10 16.56 -33.78
C LEU A 100 -10.17 15.46 -34.84
N HIS A 101 -10.89 14.37 -34.56
CA HIS A 101 -11.00 13.26 -35.50
C HIS A 101 -11.87 13.59 -36.71
N SER A 102 -12.86 14.49 -36.60
CA SER A 102 -13.59 14.99 -37.77
C SER A 102 -12.71 15.91 -38.63
N ASP A 103 -12.01 16.85 -38.01
CA ASP A 103 -11.23 17.87 -38.73
C ASP A 103 -9.99 17.27 -39.41
N ALA A 104 -9.35 16.29 -38.77
CA ALA A 104 -8.24 15.54 -39.34
C ALA A 104 -8.67 14.71 -40.57
N ARG A 105 -9.86 14.10 -40.53
CA ARG A 105 -10.43 13.36 -41.68
C ARG A 105 -10.75 14.26 -42.86
N GLU A 106 -11.20 15.49 -42.60
CA GLU A 106 -11.50 16.46 -43.66
C GLU A 106 -10.25 17.10 -44.29
N SER A 107 -9.10 17.09 -43.58
CA SER A 107 -7.92 17.90 -43.92
C SER A 107 -6.69 17.11 -44.44
N LYS A 108 -6.89 15.90 -44.97
CA LYS A 108 -5.82 15.04 -45.55
C LYS A 108 -4.66 14.72 -44.57
N VAL A 109 -5.00 14.49 -43.30
CA VAL A 109 -4.06 14.00 -42.28
C VAL A 109 -3.90 12.48 -42.43
N PHE A 110 -2.66 11.98 -42.37
CA PHE A 110 -2.32 10.56 -42.52
C PHE A 110 -2.77 9.74 -41.30
N GLU A 111 -2.43 10.19 -40.09
CA GLU A 111 -2.81 9.54 -38.84
C GLU A 111 -2.78 10.57 -37.69
N VAL A 112 -3.53 10.31 -36.62
CA VAL A 112 -3.53 11.11 -35.37
C VAL A 112 -3.03 10.22 -34.23
N LEU A 113 -1.98 10.66 -33.53
CA LEU A 113 -1.41 9.99 -32.37
C LEU A 113 -1.77 10.73 -31.07
N GLU A 114 -2.20 9.96 -30.07
CA GLU A 114 -2.56 10.48 -28.75
C GLU A 114 -1.36 10.36 -27.79
N LYS A 115 -0.96 11.49 -27.18
CA LYS A 115 0.06 11.54 -26.13
C LYS A 115 -0.54 11.00 -24.81
N PRO A 116 0.18 10.15 -24.05
CA PRO A 116 1.50 9.58 -24.38
C PRO A 116 1.39 8.35 -25.31
N PHE A 117 2.29 8.24 -26.30
CA PHE A 117 2.40 7.09 -27.21
C PHE A 117 3.76 6.37 -27.05
N GLU A 118 3.80 5.08 -27.37
CA GLU A 118 5.06 4.32 -27.40
C GLU A 118 5.93 4.72 -28.59
N LEU A 119 7.25 4.78 -28.39
CA LEU A 119 8.19 5.24 -29.41
C LEU A 119 8.17 4.37 -30.68
N ASN A 120 8.04 3.05 -30.54
CA ASN A 120 7.99 2.14 -31.69
C ASN A 120 6.73 2.32 -32.54
N ASP A 121 5.60 2.65 -31.90
CA ASP A 121 4.36 2.93 -32.61
C ASP A 121 4.48 4.24 -33.40
N PHE A 122 5.04 5.28 -32.78
CA PHE A 122 5.35 6.54 -33.46
C PHE A 122 6.29 6.35 -34.66
N LEU A 123 7.41 5.66 -34.47
CA LEU A 123 8.38 5.40 -35.54
C LEU A 123 7.75 4.59 -36.69
N SER A 124 6.90 3.61 -36.37
CA SER A 124 6.17 2.85 -37.38
C SER A 124 5.23 3.74 -38.19
N VAL A 125 4.47 4.62 -37.53
CA VAL A 125 3.54 5.54 -38.21
C VAL A 125 4.30 6.51 -39.13
N VAL A 126 5.41 7.07 -38.67
CA VAL A 126 6.26 7.95 -39.49
C VAL A 126 6.88 7.19 -40.68
N GLU A 127 7.31 5.94 -40.49
CA GLU A 127 7.83 5.10 -41.56
C GLU A 127 6.76 4.81 -42.63
N TYR A 128 5.51 4.54 -42.22
CA TYR A 128 4.41 4.35 -43.18
C TYR A 128 4.04 5.64 -43.91
N ALA A 129 4.02 6.78 -43.21
CA ALA A 129 3.79 8.08 -43.82
C ALA A 129 4.88 8.39 -44.86
N ALA A 130 6.15 8.14 -44.52
CA ALA A 130 7.28 8.31 -45.42
C ALA A 130 7.17 7.44 -46.70
N ARG A 131 6.75 6.17 -46.55
CA ARG A 131 6.53 5.27 -47.70
C ARG A 131 5.34 5.72 -48.56
N SER A 132 4.27 6.22 -47.95
CA SER A 132 3.11 6.78 -48.67
C SER A 132 3.48 8.01 -49.50
N ALA A 133 4.34 8.89 -48.94
CA ALA A 133 4.83 10.09 -49.63
C ALA A 133 5.65 9.73 -50.89
N ASP A 134 6.39 8.61 -50.86
CA ASP A 134 7.22 8.12 -51.97
C ASP A 134 6.38 7.44 -53.07
N GLU A 135 5.32 6.71 -52.71
CA GLU A 135 4.47 5.97 -53.65
C GLU A 135 3.40 6.81 -54.39
N GLY A 136 3.27 8.11 -54.06
CA GLY A 136 2.51 9.06 -54.87
C GLY A 136 0.98 8.95 -54.76
N GLY A 137 0.45 8.98 -53.53
CA GLY A 137 -0.96 9.28 -53.23
C GLY A 137 -1.99 8.19 -53.59
N PRO A 138 -3.16 8.17 -52.91
CA PRO A 138 -4.06 7.02 -52.90
C PRO A 138 -4.97 7.02 -54.13
N ASN A 139 -4.58 6.31 -55.19
CA ASN A 139 -5.49 6.01 -56.29
C ASN A 139 -5.33 4.56 -56.78
N SER A 140 -5.83 3.60 -55.99
CA SER A 140 -6.27 2.30 -56.49
C SER A 140 -7.33 1.68 -55.57
N GLU A 141 -8.57 2.18 -55.66
CA GLU A 141 -9.74 1.50 -55.13
C GLU A 141 -10.06 0.27 -56.00
N ALA A 142 -10.03 -0.94 -55.41
CA ALA A 142 -10.98 -2.04 -55.66
C ALA A 142 -10.55 -3.42 -55.09
N SER A 143 -9.31 -3.61 -54.59
CA SER A 143 -8.83 -4.94 -54.19
C SER A 143 -8.54 -5.16 -52.68
N SER A 144 -8.63 -4.13 -51.82
CA SER A 144 -8.14 -4.21 -50.44
C SER A 144 -9.18 -4.64 -49.38
N VAL A 145 -10.48 -4.51 -49.64
CA VAL A 145 -11.51 -4.64 -48.58
C VAL A 145 -11.77 -6.09 -48.11
N ARG A 146 -11.32 -7.11 -48.85
CA ARG A 146 -11.53 -8.52 -48.46
C ARG A 146 -10.34 -9.22 -47.78
N LYS A 147 -9.14 -8.63 -47.84
CA LYS A 147 -7.95 -9.14 -47.13
C LYS A 147 -7.81 -8.62 -45.71
N THR A 148 -8.42 -7.48 -45.40
CA THR A 148 -8.30 -6.80 -44.10
C THR A 148 -8.91 -7.56 -42.94
N HIS A 149 -10.04 -8.26 -43.08
CA HIS A 149 -10.63 -8.98 -41.94
C HIS A 149 -9.80 -10.18 -41.48
N TRP A 150 -9.28 -10.99 -42.42
CA TRP A 150 -8.45 -12.15 -42.09
C TRP A 150 -7.08 -11.74 -41.58
N GLU A 151 -6.45 -10.73 -42.17
CA GLU A 151 -5.17 -10.22 -41.70
C GLU A 151 -5.32 -9.49 -40.35
N MET A 152 -6.43 -8.79 -40.10
CA MET A 152 -6.71 -8.14 -38.81
C MET A 152 -7.02 -9.18 -37.72
N LEU A 153 -7.75 -10.25 -38.02
CA LEU A 153 -7.97 -11.37 -37.10
C LEU A 153 -6.66 -12.12 -36.82
N HIS A 154 -5.81 -12.33 -37.84
CA HIS A 154 -4.51 -12.99 -37.68
C HIS A 154 -3.51 -12.11 -36.92
N ARG A 155 -3.54 -10.78 -37.11
CA ARG A 155 -2.79 -9.79 -36.30
C ARG A 155 -3.33 -9.69 -34.88
N MET A 156 -4.64 -9.80 -34.66
CA MET A 156 -5.24 -9.86 -33.32
C MET A 156 -4.86 -11.16 -32.60
N LEU A 157 -5.01 -12.32 -33.24
CA LEU A 157 -4.59 -13.61 -32.68
C LEU A 157 -3.07 -13.67 -32.48
N GLY A 158 -2.28 -13.14 -33.42
CA GLY A 158 -0.81 -13.08 -33.30
C GLY A 158 -0.36 -12.23 -32.12
N ARG A 159 -0.97 -11.05 -31.94
CA ARG A 159 -0.75 -10.19 -30.76
C ARG A 159 -1.22 -10.87 -29.47
N LEU A 160 -2.31 -11.63 -29.50
CA LEU A 160 -2.81 -12.37 -28.34
C LEU A 160 -1.86 -13.52 -27.95
N LEU A 161 -1.38 -14.30 -28.92
CA LEU A 161 -0.46 -15.44 -28.72
C LEU A 161 0.94 -15.00 -28.28
N GLN A 162 1.44 -13.86 -28.73
CA GLN A 162 2.70 -13.28 -28.25
C GLN A 162 2.59 -12.74 -26.80
N ARG A 163 1.37 -12.45 -26.34
CA ARG A 163 1.07 -11.97 -24.97
C ARG A 163 0.75 -13.10 -23.98
N ILE A 164 0.59 -14.35 -24.42
CA ILE A 164 0.47 -15.51 -23.52
C ILE A 164 1.80 -15.68 -22.79
N GLY A 165 1.73 -15.81 -21.48
CA GLY A 165 2.85 -15.71 -20.57
C GLY A 165 2.93 -16.81 -19.50
N PRO A 166 3.81 -16.60 -18.50
CA PRO A 166 4.08 -17.49 -17.39
C PRO A 166 2.81 -18.00 -16.67
N ALA A 167 1.78 -17.16 -16.54
CA ALA A 167 0.61 -17.50 -15.73
C ALA A 167 -0.23 -18.62 -16.35
N PHE A 168 -0.27 -18.77 -17.68
CA PHE A 168 -0.96 -19.91 -18.32
C PHE A 168 -0.27 -21.24 -18.03
N ILE A 169 1.06 -21.25 -17.88
CA ILE A 169 1.81 -22.44 -17.46
C ILE A 169 1.38 -22.83 -16.05
N VAL A 170 1.29 -21.86 -15.14
CA VAL A 170 0.78 -22.10 -13.77
C VAL A 170 -0.66 -22.58 -13.79
N GLY A 171 -1.54 -21.95 -14.57
CA GLY A 171 -2.94 -22.35 -14.72
C GLY A 171 -3.11 -23.79 -15.22
N ALA A 172 -2.30 -24.21 -16.19
CA ALA A 172 -2.30 -25.58 -16.70
C ALA A 172 -1.77 -26.61 -15.67
N CYS A 173 -0.91 -26.20 -14.74
CA CYS A 173 -0.48 -27.08 -13.65
C CYS A 173 -1.60 -27.37 -12.65
N ILE A 174 -2.53 -26.42 -12.48
CA ILE A 174 -3.65 -26.52 -11.54
C ILE A 174 -4.66 -27.55 -12.03
N ILE A 175 -4.95 -27.58 -13.33
CA ILE A 175 -5.93 -28.53 -13.88
C ILE A 175 -5.24 -29.82 -14.34
N GLY A 176 -4.99 -30.70 -13.38
CA GLY A 176 -4.50 -32.06 -13.61
C GLY A 176 -5.58 -33.13 -13.46
N PRO A 177 -5.22 -34.40 -13.65
CA PRO A 177 -6.11 -35.55 -13.47
C PRO A 177 -6.81 -35.59 -12.11
N GLY A 178 -6.08 -35.24 -11.04
CA GLY A 178 -6.63 -35.17 -9.69
C GLY A 178 -7.73 -34.11 -9.56
N SER A 179 -7.51 -32.91 -10.11
CA SER A 179 -8.48 -31.81 -10.10
C SER A 179 -9.75 -32.18 -10.85
N VAL A 180 -9.61 -32.74 -12.07
CA VAL A 180 -10.76 -33.22 -12.86
C VAL A 180 -11.55 -34.29 -12.10
N THR A 181 -10.86 -35.20 -11.42
CA THR A 181 -11.49 -36.26 -10.61
C THR A 181 -12.28 -35.69 -9.45
N LEU A 182 -11.68 -34.77 -8.69
CA LEU A 182 -12.31 -34.18 -7.52
C LEU A 182 -13.46 -33.24 -7.89
N MET A 183 -13.32 -32.43 -8.95
CA MET A 183 -14.41 -31.59 -9.46
C MET A 183 -15.59 -32.41 -9.96
N SER A 184 -15.32 -33.51 -10.68
CA SER A 184 -16.37 -34.44 -11.13
C SER A 184 -17.05 -35.12 -9.94
N LYS A 185 -16.27 -35.58 -8.95
CA LYS A 185 -16.79 -36.20 -7.72
C LYS A 185 -17.64 -35.22 -6.90
N THR A 186 -17.13 -34.01 -6.64
CA THR A 186 -17.88 -32.97 -5.91
C THR A 186 -19.18 -32.60 -6.62
N GLY A 187 -19.16 -32.40 -7.94
CA GLY A 187 -20.39 -32.12 -8.71
C GLY A 187 -21.38 -33.27 -8.66
N SER A 188 -20.89 -34.52 -8.70
CA SER A 188 -21.72 -35.72 -8.62
C SER A 188 -22.31 -35.99 -7.22
N LEU A 189 -21.69 -35.47 -6.15
CA LEU A 189 -22.14 -35.63 -4.76
C LEU A 189 -23.07 -34.51 -4.31
N TYR A 190 -22.75 -33.26 -4.69
CA TYR A 190 -23.37 -32.07 -4.10
C TYR A 190 -24.11 -31.20 -5.11
N GLY A 191 -24.23 -31.66 -6.36
CA GLY A 191 -24.79 -30.86 -7.45
C GLY A 191 -24.03 -29.54 -7.60
N TYR A 192 -24.75 -28.44 -7.79
CA TYR A 192 -24.16 -27.11 -7.95
C TYR A 192 -23.70 -26.46 -6.63
N SER A 193 -24.08 -27.01 -5.47
CA SER A 193 -23.95 -26.29 -4.18
C SER A 193 -22.52 -25.94 -3.78
N MET A 194 -21.52 -26.64 -4.32
CA MET A 194 -20.10 -26.41 -4.02
C MET A 194 -19.36 -25.57 -5.07
N LEU A 195 -20.07 -24.97 -6.05
CA LEU A 195 -19.43 -24.12 -7.06
C LEU A 195 -18.73 -22.90 -6.44
N TRP A 196 -19.31 -22.31 -5.39
CA TRP A 196 -18.69 -21.21 -4.66
C TRP A 196 -17.29 -21.56 -4.13
N LEU A 197 -17.06 -22.81 -3.73
CA LEU A 197 -15.77 -23.24 -3.17
C LEU A 197 -14.69 -23.31 -4.25
N ALA A 198 -15.06 -23.73 -5.47
CA ALA A 198 -14.16 -23.71 -6.63
C ALA A 198 -13.83 -22.27 -7.05
N VAL A 199 -14.83 -21.38 -7.11
CA VAL A 199 -14.64 -19.95 -7.43
C VAL A 199 -13.78 -19.27 -6.36
N LEU A 200 -14.06 -19.53 -5.08
CA LEU A 200 -13.30 -18.97 -3.97
C LEU A 200 -11.84 -19.41 -4.03
N SER A 201 -11.60 -20.72 -4.17
CA SER A 201 -10.24 -21.28 -4.26
C SER A 201 -9.48 -20.73 -5.49
N GLY A 202 -10.16 -20.63 -6.62
CA GLY A 202 -9.60 -20.04 -7.84
C GLY A 202 -9.26 -18.56 -7.69
N THR A 203 -10.10 -17.80 -6.99
CA THR A 203 -9.88 -16.38 -6.69
C THR A 203 -8.69 -16.19 -5.75
N PHE A 204 -8.58 -17.00 -4.69
CA PHE A 204 -7.41 -16.99 -3.81
C PHE A 204 -6.13 -17.28 -4.59
N MET A 205 -6.15 -18.32 -5.43
CA MET A 205 -5.01 -18.69 -6.25
C MET A 205 -4.62 -17.55 -7.21
N ALA A 206 -5.59 -16.84 -7.80
CA ALA A 206 -5.32 -15.68 -8.65
C ALA A 206 -4.55 -14.57 -7.92
N GLY A 207 -4.90 -14.29 -6.66
CA GLY A 207 -4.19 -13.34 -5.82
C GLY A 207 -2.72 -13.73 -5.61
N PHE A 208 -2.45 -15.01 -5.35
CA PHE A 208 -1.07 -15.49 -5.17
C PHE A 208 -0.27 -15.52 -6.47
N ILE A 209 -0.87 -15.90 -7.61
CA ILE A 209 -0.21 -15.81 -8.92
C ILE A 209 0.17 -14.36 -9.21
N ALA A 210 -0.72 -13.40 -8.95
CA ALA A 210 -0.45 -11.97 -9.17
C ALA A 210 0.67 -11.44 -8.24
N LEU A 211 0.68 -11.87 -6.97
CA LEU A 211 1.71 -11.51 -6.02
C LEU A 211 3.10 -12.00 -6.48
N PHE A 212 3.20 -13.28 -6.81
CA PHE A 212 4.46 -13.89 -7.24
C PHE A 212 4.88 -13.47 -8.66
N MET A 213 3.93 -13.10 -9.52
CA MET A 213 4.28 -12.47 -10.79
C MET A 213 5.04 -11.17 -10.56
N ARG A 214 4.52 -10.28 -9.72
CA ARG A 214 5.17 -9.00 -9.42
C ARG A 214 6.50 -9.20 -8.71
N PHE A 215 6.57 -10.15 -7.80
CA PHE A 215 7.82 -10.52 -7.17
C PHE A 215 8.85 -11.06 -8.17
N GLY A 216 8.42 -11.79 -9.20
CA GLY A 216 9.29 -12.23 -10.28
C GLY A 216 9.84 -11.08 -11.13
N ILE A 217 9.04 -10.02 -11.36
CA ILE A 217 9.43 -8.83 -12.13
C ILE A 217 10.42 -7.97 -11.34
N TYR A 218 10.12 -7.74 -10.07
CA TYR A 218 10.85 -6.79 -9.23
C TYR A 218 11.99 -7.43 -8.44
N GLY A 219 11.87 -8.69 -8.03
CA GLY A 219 12.88 -9.33 -7.18
C GLY A 219 14.13 -9.69 -7.97
N GLU A 220 15.29 -9.19 -7.58
CA GLU A 220 16.58 -9.65 -8.12
C GLU A 220 16.85 -11.11 -7.71
N GLU A 221 16.52 -11.45 -6.46
CA GLU A 221 16.70 -12.78 -5.86
C GLU A 221 15.43 -13.64 -5.89
N THR A 222 15.59 -14.96 -5.79
CA THR A 222 14.44 -15.87 -5.68
C THR A 222 13.80 -15.78 -4.30
N VAL A 223 12.55 -16.24 -4.18
CA VAL A 223 11.81 -16.23 -2.91
C VAL A 223 12.55 -17.04 -1.83
N LEU A 224 13.09 -18.22 -2.18
CA LEU A 224 13.86 -19.02 -1.23
C LEU A 224 15.27 -18.47 -1.02
N GLY A 225 15.83 -17.75 -1.99
CA GLY A 225 17.05 -16.96 -1.83
C GLY A 225 16.91 -15.91 -0.72
N ILE A 226 15.85 -15.10 -0.78
CA ILE A 226 15.56 -14.09 0.25
C ILE A 226 15.25 -14.75 1.60
N THR A 227 14.50 -15.85 1.60
CA THR A 227 14.25 -16.63 2.82
C THR A 227 15.56 -17.10 3.47
N ALA A 228 16.53 -17.55 2.67
CA ALA A 228 17.83 -17.99 3.16
C ALA A 228 18.66 -16.83 3.73
N GLN A 229 18.56 -15.64 3.13
CA GLN A 229 19.25 -14.43 3.57
C GLN A 229 18.66 -13.84 4.85
N ARG A 230 17.32 -13.88 5.01
CA ARG A 230 16.60 -13.26 6.14
C ARG A 230 16.47 -14.14 7.36
N LEU A 231 16.18 -15.42 7.15
CA LEU A 231 16.11 -16.40 8.23
C LEU A 231 17.41 -17.18 8.26
N THR A 232 17.44 -18.33 7.60
CA THR A 232 18.64 -19.15 7.49
C THR A 232 18.53 -20.08 6.26
N ARG A 233 19.66 -20.51 5.70
CA ARG A 233 19.67 -21.51 4.62
C ARG A 233 18.98 -22.84 5.01
N PRO A 234 19.16 -23.41 6.22
CA PRO A 234 18.39 -24.58 6.65
C PRO A 234 16.87 -24.37 6.63
N PHE A 235 16.38 -23.18 6.96
CA PHE A 235 14.96 -22.88 6.89
C PHE A 235 14.47 -22.79 5.44
N ALA A 236 15.24 -22.16 4.54
CA ALA A 236 14.94 -22.16 3.11
C ALA A 236 14.97 -23.58 2.50
N MET A 237 15.88 -24.44 2.96
CA MET A 237 15.95 -25.86 2.58
C MET A 237 14.71 -26.62 3.05
N LEU A 238 14.27 -26.39 4.30
CA LEU A 238 13.02 -26.97 4.82
C LEU A 238 11.82 -26.55 3.96
N CYS A 239 11.75 -25.28 3.56
CA CYS A 239 10.73 -24.77 2.64
C CYS A 239 10.80 -25.46 1.28
N GLY A 240 11.99 -25.57 0.69
CA GLY A 240 12.20 -26.28 -0.57
C GLY A 240 11.77 -27.74 -0.51
N VAL A 241 12.10 -28.46 0.56
CA VAL A 241 11.69 -29.86 0.79
C VAL A 241 10.18 -29.99 0.95
N ALA A 242 9.55 -29.13 1.75
CA ALA A 242 8.11 -29.15 1.97
C ALA A 242 7.34 -28.88 0.65
N LEU A 243 7.74 -27.84 -0.09
CA LEU A 243 7.14 -27.51 -1.38
C LEU A 243 7.36 -28.63 -2.41
N SER A 244 8.53 -29.26 -2.43
CA SER A 244 8.81 -30.38 -3.35
C SER A 244 8.06 -31.65 -3.01
N SER A 245 7.77 -31.88 -1.72
CA SER A 245 6.98 -33.02 -1.26
C SER A 245 5.52 -32.91 -1.75
N THR A 246 4.97 -31.69 -1.79
CA THR A 246 3.69 -31.41 -2.44
C THR A 246 3.69 -31.84 -3.90
N ASN A 247 4.76 -31.53 -4.65
CA ASN A 247 4.89 -31.93 -6.05
C ASN A 247 5.02 -33.44 -6.22
N ALA A 248 5.67 -34.15 -5.30
CA ALA A 248 5.68 -35.60 -5.28
C ALA A 248 4.28 -36.20 -5.04
N ALA A 249 3.46 -35.59 -4.18
CA ALA A 249 2.07 -35.99 -3.97
C ALA A 249 1.21 -35.79 -5.23
N PHE A 250 1.46 -34.73 -6.02
CA PHE A 250 0.85 -34.58 -7.34
C PHE A 250 1.29 -35.66 -8.32
N GLN A 251 2.57 -36.06 -8.32
CA GLN A 251 3.05 -37.14 -9.20
C GLN A 251 2.38 -38.48 -8.89
N PHE A 252 2.15 -38.77 -7.62
CA PHE A 252 1.36 -39.92 -7.21
C PHE A 252 -0.05 -39.91 -7.85
N GLY A 253 -0.77 -38.78 -7.77
CA GLY A 253 -2.10 -38.63 -8.37
C GLY A 253 -2.09 -38.72 -9.90
N ASN A 254 -1.07 -38.15 -10.56
CA ASN A 254 -0.92 -38.22 -12.01
C ASN A 254 -0.69 -39.67 -12.49
N ASN A 255 0.13 -40.45 -11.77
CA ASN A 255 0.36 -41.87 -12.09
C ASN A 255 -0.92 -42.70 -11.99
N LEU A 256 -1.74 -42.47 -10.95
CA LEU A 256 -3.06 -43.11 -10.85
C LEU A 256 -4.01 -42.65 -11.96
N GLY A 257 -3.97 -41.38 -12.33
CA GLY A 257 -4.74 -40.82 -13.45
C GLY A 257 -4.41 -41.46 -14.79
N VAL A 258 -3.13 -41.57 -15.15
CA VAL A 258 -2.68 -42.29 -16.37
C VAL A 258 -3.13 -43.74 -16.30
N THR A 259 -2.94 -44.41 -15.16
CA THR A 259 -3.33 -45.82 -14.99
C THR A 259 -4.82 -46.00 -15.25
N ALA A 260 -5.66 -45.11 -14.70
CA ALA A 260 -7.10 -45.14 -14.93
C ALA A 260 -7.43 -44.90 -16.42
N ALA A 261 -6.81 -43.91 -17.06
CA ALA A 261 -6.99 -43.60 -18.48
C ALA A 261 -6.63 -44.79 -19.38
N MET A 262 -5.45 -45.36 -19.19
CA MET A 262 -4.91 -46.39 -20.05
C MET A 262 -5.60 -47.74 -19.83
N ASN A 263 -6.05 -48.04 -18.61
CA ASN A 263 -6.88 -49.21 -18.36
C ASN A 263 -8.25 -49.12 -19.04
N THR A 264 -8.81 -47.92 -19.23
CA THR A 264 -10.02 -47.73 -20.03
C THR A 264 -9.77 -48.01 -21.52
N LEU A 265 -8.57 -47.70 -22.04
CA LEU A 265 -8.22 -47.94 -23.45
C LEU A 265 -7.76 -49.38 -23.72
N LEU A 266 -7.01 -49.96 -22.78
CA LEU A 266 -6.33 -51.25 -22.89
C LEU A 266 -6.50 -52.05 -21.59
N PRO A 267 -7.71 -52.57 -21.33
CA PRO A 267 -8.06 -53.23 -20.07
C PRO A 267 -7.28 -54.53 -19.80
N ASP A 268 -6.82 -55.21 -20.86
CA ASP A 268 -6.06 -56.47 -20.76
C ASP A 268 -4.58 -56.28 -20.40
N VAL A 269 -4.10 -55.03 -20.37
CA VAL A 269 -2.70 -54.71 -20.06
C VAL A 269 -2.54 -54.52 -18.55
N SER A 270 -1.43 -55.03 -18.01
CA SER A 270 -1.13 -54.90 -16.58
C SER A 270 -1.07 -53.44 -16.14
N GLN A 271 -1.88 -53.09 -15.14
CA GLN A 271 -1.95 -51.74 -14.58
C GLN A 271 -0.62 -51.24 -13.95
N TYR A 272 0.31 -52.15 -13.65
CA TYR A 272 1.65 -51.79 -13.16
C TYR A 272 2.55 -51.20 -14.26
N LEU A 273 2.24 -51.43 -15.54
CA LEU A 273 3.06 -50.96 -16.67
C LEU A 273 2.97 -49.44 -16.87
N TRP A 274 1.78 -48.87 -16.68
CA TRP A 274 1.49 -47.49 -17.06
C TRP A 274 2.28 -46.45 -16.26
N PRO A 275 2.38 -46.53 -14.91
CA PRO A 275 3.20 -45.61 -14.13
C PRO A 275 4.67 -45.62 -14.57
N VAL A 276 5.22 -46.81 -14.84
CA VAL A 276 6.62 -46.99 -15.25
C VAL A 276 6.88 -46.39 -16.62
N LEU A 277 6.02 -46.71 -17.60
CA LEU A 277 6.19 -46.26 -18.98
C LEU A 277 6.10 -44.74 -19.10
N PHE A 278 5.09 -44.12 -18.48
CA PHE A 278 4.90 -42.66 -18.54
C PHE A 278 5.98 -41.91 -17.75
N THR A 279 6.42 -42.44 -16.60
CA THR A 279 7.53 -41.87 -15.83
C THR A 279 8.83 -41.86 -16.64
N LEU A 280 9.19 -43.00 -17.26
CA LEU A 280 10.38 -43.10 -18.10
C LEU A 280 10.29 -42.17 -19.32
N ALA A 281 9.12 -42.14 -19.99
CA ALA A 281 8.89 -41.23 -21.11
C ALA A 281 9.05 -39.76 -20.69
N ALA A 282 8.53 -39.36 -19.54
CA ALA A 282 8.68 -38.00 -19.01
C ALA A 282 10.14 -37.66 -18.69
N ILE A 283 10.91 -38.58 -18.08
CA ILE A 283 12.34 -38.39 -17.81
C ILE A 283 13.10 -38.22 -19.13
N VAL A 284 12.94 -39.14 -20.08
CA VAL A 284 13.62 -39.06 -21.38
C VAL A 284 13.28 -37.75 -22.09
N PHE A 285 12.01 -37.38 -22.10
CA PHE A 285 11.54 -36.14 -22.72
C PHE A 285 12.18 -34.91 -22.06
N MET A 286 12.19 -34.84 -20.72
CA MET A 286 12.79 -33.74 -19.95
C MET A 286 14.30 -33.57 -20.23
N PHE A 287 15.05 -34.66 -20.37
CA PHE A 287 16.48 -34.59 -20.68
C PHE A 287 16.79 -34.36 -22.17
N SER A 288 15.85 -34.65 -23.07
CA SER A 288 16.06 -34.53 -24.53
C SER A 288 15.82 -33.12 -25.08
N LEU A 289 15.06 -32.27 -24.37
CA LEU A 289 14.72 -30.93 -24.85
C LEU A 289 15.80 -29.89 -24.52
N LYS A 290 16.19 -29.11 -25.55
CA LYS A 290 17.10 -27.95 -25.43
C LYS A 290 16.38 -26.66 -25.00
N GLN A 291 15.06 -26.57 -25.18
CA GLN A 291 14.21 -25.43 -24.80
C GLN A 291 12.97 -25.96 -24.08
N ILE A 292 13.11 -26.29 -22.79
CA ILE A 292 12.02 -26.87 -22.00
C ILE A 292 10.87 -25.86 -21.85
N TYR A 293 11.19 -24.61 -21.52
CA TYR A 293 10.21 -23.56 -21.26
C TYR A 293 9.18 -23.40 -22.40
N ARG A 294 9.65 -23.11 -23.62
CA ARG A 294 8.78 -22.87 -24.79
C ARG A 294 7.93 -24.09 -25.17
N THR A 295 8.48 -25.28 -24.99
CA THR A 295 7.76 -26.53 -25.32
C THR A 295 6.62 -26.76 -24.33
N ILE A 296 6.86 -26.54 -23.04
CA ILE A 296 5.82 -26.64 -22.00
C ILE A 296 4.74 -25.59 -22.24
N GLU A 297 5.12 -24.32 -22.48
CA GLU A 297 4.19 -23.21 -22.70
C GLU A 297 3.17 -23.51 -23.82
N VAL A 298 3.63 -23.90 -25.01
CA VAL A 298 2.74 -24.18 -26.15
C VAL A 298 1.87 -25.42 -25.91
N MET A 299 2.47 -26.50 -25.39
CA MET A 299 1.78 -27.76 -25.18
C MET A 299 0.67 -27.62 -24.12
N MET A 300 0.96 -26.94 -23.00
CA MET A 300 0.02 -26.72 -21.90
C MET A 300 -1.19 -25.91 -22.35
N THR A 301 -0.95 -24.77 -23.00
CA THR A 301 -2.02 -23.88 -23.44
C THR A 301 -2.95 -24.59 -24.42
N MET A 302 -2.41 -25.41 -25.32
CA MET A 302 -3.21 -26.20 -26.26
C MET A 302 -4.13 -27.20 -25.54
N PHE A 303 -3.62 -27.96 -24.57
CA PHE A 303 -4.44 -28.91 -23.80
C PHE A 303 -5.50 -28.20 -22.95
N LEU A 304 -5.14 -27.11 -22.30
CA LEU A 304 -6.05 -26.33 -21.45
C LEU A 304 -7.25 -25.80 -22.25
N VAL A 305 -7.00 -25.21 -23.42
CA VAL A 305 -8.04 -24.67 -24.30
C VAL A 305 -8.93 -25.78 -24.86
N LEU A 306 -8.33 -26.89 -25.31
CA LEU A 306 -9.08 -28.02 -25.87
C LEU A 306 -10.04 -28.62 -24.84
N MET A 307 -9.55 -28.84 -23.61
CA MET A 307 -10.35 -29.39 -22.52
C MET A 307 -11.48 -28.43 -22.12
N PHE A 308 -11.17 -27.13 -22.00
CA PHE A 308 -12.19 -26.11 -21.71
C PHE A 308 -13.33 -26.14 -22.73
N LEU A 309 -13.01 -26.12 -24.02
CA LEU A 309 -14.00 -26.13 -25.09
C LEU A 309 -14.84 -27.42 -25.08
N ALA A 310 -14.21 -28.58 -24.87
CA ALA A 310 -14.91 -29.86 -24.81
C ALA A 310 -15.96 -29.88 -23.69
N PHE A 311 -15.58 -29.47 -22.48
CA PHE A 311 -16.51 -29.44 -21.35
C PHE A 311 -17.54 -28.32 -21.46
N LEU A 312 -17.16 -27.14 -21.96
CA LEU A 312 -18.08 -26.01 -22.12
C LEU A 312 -19.19 -26.31 -23.14
N VAL A 313 -18.82 -26.82 -24.30
CA VAL A 313 -19.79 -27.20 -25.34
C VAL A 313 -20.70 -28.30 -24.83
N ASN A 314 -20.15 -29.30 -24.13
CA ASN A 314 -20.94 -30.37 -23.54
C ASN A 314 -21.92 -29.86 -22.47
N LEU A 315 -21.49 -28.93 -21.59
CA LEU A 315 -22.37 -28.30 -20.60
C LEU A 315 -23.52 -27.55 -21.29
N ILE A 316 -23.24 -26.78 -22.33
CA ILE A 316 -24.29 -26.07 -23.10
C ILE A 316 -25.30 -27.06 -23.68
N MET A 317 -24.83 -28.19 -24.22
CA MET A 317 -25.69 -29.25 -24.76
C MET A 317 -26.51 -29.96 -23.67
N ALA A 318 -25.93 -30.13 -22.47
CA ALA A 318 -26.60 -30.74 -21.32
C ALA A 318 -27.73 -29.88 -20.73
N ARG A 319 -27.81 -28.59 -21.10
CA ARG A 319 -28.85 -27.63 -20.68
C ARG A 319 -28.96 -27.50 -19.15
N PRO A 320 -27.94 -26.95 -18.46
CA PRO A 320 -27.94 -26.81 -17.01
C PRO A 320 -29.07 -25.88 -16.52
N ASN A 321 -29.52 -26.12 -15.30
CA ASN A 321 -30.43 -25.20 -14.62
C ASN A 321 -29.64 -23.97 -14.13
N ILE A 322 -29.68 -22.89 -14.92
CA ILE A 322 -28.95 -21.65 -14.63
C ILE A 322 -29.30 -21.07 -13.26
N GLY A 323 -30.56 -21.17 -12.83
CA GLY A 323 -31.00 -20.67 -11.52
C GLY A 323 -30.33 -21.40 -10.36
N GLN A 324 -30.27 -22.74 -10.42
CA GLN A 324 -29.58 -23.55 -9.40
C GLN A 324 -28.06 -23.39 -9.47
N MET A 325 -27.51 -23.23 -10.66
CA MET A 325 -26.09 -22.98 -10.86
C MET A 325 -25.65 -21.65 -10.21
N LEU A 326 -26.44 -20.59 -10.38
CA LEU A 326 -26.21 -19.30 -9.72
C LEU A 326 -26.41 -19.39 -8.20
N ALA A 327 -27.41 -20.15 -7.74
CA ALA A 327 -27.59 -20.40 -6.30
C ALA A 327 -26.40 -21.16 -5.68
N GLY A 328 -25.75 -22.03 -6.46
CA GLY A 328 -24.53 -22.75 -6.07
C GLY A 328 -23.30 -21.87 -5.85
N LEU A 329 -23.34 -20.61 -6.28
CA LEU A 329 -22.30 -19.60 -5.99
C LEU A 329 -22.45 -18.97 -4.60
N VAL A 330 -23.57 -19.22 -3.91
CA VAL A 330 -23.79 -18.75 -2.54
C VAL A 330 -23.10 -19.69 -1.54
N PRO A 331 -22.24 -19.20 -0.64
CA PRO A 331 -21.54 -20.01 0.34
C PRO A 331 -22.51 -20.71 1.30
N THR A 332 -22.81 -21.97 1.01
CA THR A 332 -23.68 -22.82 1.81
C THR A 332 -23.04 -24.19 1.97
N LEU A 333 -23.10 -24.75 3.17
CA LEU A 333 -22.66 -26.12 3.43
C LEU A 333 -23.85 -27.07 3.19
N PRO A 334 -23.64 -28.26 2.61
CA PRO A 334 -24.72 -29.19 2.38
C PRO A 334 -25.23 -29.74 3.71
N SER A 335 -26.55 -29.70 3.93
CA SER A 335 -27.21 -30.10 5.18
C SER A 335 -28.06 -31.37 5.04
N GLY A 336 -27.53 -32.40 4.36
CA GLY A 336 -28.24 -33.67 4.07
C GLY A 336 -27.73 -34.88 4.88
N GLU A 337 -28.49 -35.98 4.85
CA GLU A 337 -28.27 -37.22 5.61
C GLU A 337 -26.93 -37.94 5.33
N GLY A 338 -26.23 -37.59 4.23
CA GLY A 338 -24.94 -38.18 3.84
C GLY A 338 -23.68 -37.54 4.46
N GLY A 339 -23.81 -36.46 5.23
CA GLY A 339 -22.66 -35.76 5.83
C GLY A 339 -21.72 -35.09 4.80
N ILE A 340 -20.67 -34.44 5.31
CA ILE A 340 -19.67 -33.74 4.48
C ILE A 340 -18.44 -34.63 4.31
N GLU A 341 -18.07 -34.95 3.06
CA GLU A 341 -16.81 -35.62 2.73
C GLU A 341 -15.65 -34.62 2.76
N TRP A 342 -15.16 -34.33 3.96
CA TRP A 342 -14.07 -33.37 4.18
C TRP A 342 -12.79 -33.67 3.38
N VAL A 343 -12.51 -34.94 3.10
CA VAL A 343 -11.34 -35.34 2.30
C VAL A 343 -11.50 -34.92 0.83
N THR A 344 -12.70 -35.10 0.26
CA THR A 344 -12.99 -34.70 -1.13
C THR A 344 -12.96 -33.17 -1.27
N LEU A 345 -13.60 -32.44 -0.33
CA LEU A 345 -13.58 -30.97 -0.33
C LEU A 345 -12.16 -30.41 -0.06
N GLY A 346 -11.43 -31.01 0.88
CA GLY A 346 -10.05 -30.66 1.18
C GLY A 346 -9.14 -30.89 -0.03
N GLY A 347 -9.32 -32.00 -0.75
CA GLY A 347 -8.63 -32.26 -2.01
C GLY A 347 -9.00 -31.25 -3.10
N LEU A 348 -10.27 -30.86 -3.23
CA LEU A 348 -10.71 -29.86 -4.21
C LEU A 348 -10.02 -28.51 -3.95
N VAL A 349 -10.01 -28.05 -2.69
CA VAL A 349 -9.30 -26.83 -2.31
C VAL A 349 -7.81 -26.98 -2.58
N ALA A 350 -7.20 -28.10 -2.18
CA ALA A 350 -5.77 -28.36 -2.37
C ALA A 350 -5.34 -28.38 -3.85
N THR A 351 -6.16 -28.93 -4.73
CA THR A 351 -5.90 -29.00 -6.17
C THR A 351 -6.23 -27.71 -6.92
N THR A 352 -6.99 -26.80 -6.31
CA THR A 352 -7.33 -25.50 -6.90
C THR A 352 -6.44 -24.37 -6.36
N PHE A 353 -6.06 -24.44 -5.09
CA PHE A 353 -5.19 -23.51 -4.38
C PHE A 353 -3.79 -24.12 -4.18
N ILE A 354 -3.00 -24.15 -5.26
CA ILE A 354 -1.68 -24.78 -5.28
C ILE A 354 -0.60 -23.72 -5.04
N LEU A 355 -0.27 -23.46 -3.78
CA LEU A 355 0.70 -22.42 -3.41
C LEU A 355 2.07 -22.61 -4.08
N VAL A 356 2.56 -23.84 -4.21
CA VAL A 356 3.85 -24.13 -4.87
C VAL A 356 3.85 -23.75 -6.36
N ALA A 357 2.71 -23.86 -7.04
CA ALA A 357 2.59 -23.43 -8.43
C ALA A 357 2.57 -21.90 -8.54
N ALA A 358 1.96 -21.21 -7.56
CA ALA A 358 2.04 -19.75 -7.48
C ALA A 358 3.48 -19.29 -7.18
N PHE A 359 4.21 -19.96 -6.28
CA PHE A 359 5.64 -19.72 -6.05
C PHE A 359 6.46 -19.85 -7.33
N PHE A 360 6.16 -20.88 -8.12
CA PHE A 360 6.85 -21.13 -9.38
C PHE A 360 6.70 -19.99 -10.40
N GLN A 361 5.62 -19.21 -10.31
CA GLN A 361 5.41 -18.02 -11.14
C GLN A 361 6.60 -17.05 -11.07
N THR A 362 7.25 -16.91 -9.91
CA THR A 362 8.44 -16.05 -9.77
C THR A 362 9.57 -16.49 -10.70
N TYR A 363 9.82 -17.80 -10.79
CA TYR A 363 10.87 -18.38 -11.62
C TYR A 363 10.49 -18.30 -13.11
N LEU A 364 9.22 -18.50 -13.45
CA LEU A 364 8.75 -18.42 -14.84
C LEU A 364 8.79 -16.99 -15.39
N VAL A 365 8.46 -15.99 -14.58
CA VAL A 365 8.58 -14.57 -14.95
C VAL A 365 10.05 -14.21 -15.20
N LYS A 366 10.95 -14.62 -14.30
CA LYS A 366 12.39 -14.44 -14.48
C LYS A 366 12.93 -15.17 -15.71
N ALA A 367 12.47 -16.40 -15.95
CA ALA A 367 12.88 -17.17 -17.12
C ALA A 367 12.37 -16.57 -18.44
N LYS A 368 11.20 -15.90 -18.42
CA LYS A 368 10.69 -15.16 -19.58
C LYS A 368 11.43 -13.84 -19.80
N GLY A 369 12.09 -13.31 -18.75
CA GLY A 369 12.83 -12.06 -18.80
C GLY A 369 11.93 -10.82 -18.75
N TRP A 370 10.73 -10.95 -18.18
CA TRP A 370 9.82 -9.82 -18.02
C TRP A 370 10.32 -8.84 -16.98
N THR A 371 10.25 -7.55 -17.34
CA THR A 371 10.72 -6.43 -16.54
C THR A 371 9.55 -5.52 -16.16
N GLU A 372 9.83 -4.41 -15.47
CA GLU A 372 8.80 -3.42 -15.10
C GLU A 372 8.05 -2.88 -16.34
N ALA A 373 8.73 -2.75 -17.48
CA ALA A 373 8.11 -2.33 -18.74
C ALA A 373 7.01 -3.30 -19.21
N ASP A 374 7.08 -4.58 -18.83
CA ASP A 374 6.13 -5.62 -19.23
C ASP A 374 4.94 -5.75 -18.27
N MET A 375 4.84 -4.92 -17.22
CA MET A 375 3.85 -5.06 -16.15
C MET A 375 2.39 -5.13 -16.63
N GLY A 376 2.05 -4.35 -17.67
CA GLY A 376 0.71 -4.40 -18.28
C GLY A 376 0.40 -5.75 -18.90
N SER A 377 1.34 -6.28 -19.70
CA SER A 377 1.25 -7.61 -20.31
C SER A 377 1.23 -8.71 -19.25
N ALA A 378 2.05 -8.59 -18.21
CA ALA A 378 2.13 -9.58 -17.13
C ALA A 378 0.88 -9.63 -16.25
N THR A 379 0.26 -8.46 -16.01
CA THR A 379 -1.01 -8.36 -15.31
C THR A 379 -2.13 -8.97 -16.15
N LEU A 380 -2.20 -8.65 -17.45
CA LEU A 380 -3.20 -9.20 -18.36
C LEU A 380 -3.06 -10.73 -18.46
N ASP A 381 -1.85 -11.24 -18.63
CA ASP A 381 -1.54 -12.67 -18.65
C ASP A 381 -2.06 -13.37 -17.38
N THR A 382 -1.74 -12.80 -16.22
CA THR A 382 -2.17 -13.33 -14.93
C THR A 382 -3.69 -13.35 -14.79
N VAL A 383 -4.37 -12.23 -15.09
CA VAL A 383 -5.82 -12.13 -14.99
C VAL A 383 -6.52 -13.11 -15.92
N LEU A 384 -6.09 -13.19 -17.18
CA LEU A 384 -6.68 -14.08 -18.18
C LEU A 384 -6.48 -15.55 -17.80
N ALA A 385 -5.27 -15.94 -17.42
CA ALA A 385 -4.98 -17.30 -16.98
C ALA A 385 -5.85 -17.66 -15.76
N SER A 386 -5.95 -16.75 -14.79
CA SER A 386 -6.74 -16.94 -13.56
C SER A 386 -8.23 -17.14 -13.78
N ILE A 387 -8.82 -16.32 -14.66
CA ILE A 387 -10.23 -16.46 -15.03
C ILE A 387 -10.44 -17.79 -15.76
N ILE A 388 -9.58 -18.12 -16.73
CA ILE A 388 -9.75 -19.31 -17.57
C ILE A 388 -9.67 -20.60 -16.76
N TYR A 389 -8.66 -20.80 -15.91
CA TYR A 389 -8.58 -22.06 -15.15
C TYR A 389 -9.70 -22.18 -14.12
N THR A 390 -10.11 -21.07 -13.49
CA THR A 390 -11.22 -21.09 -12.51
C THR A 390 -12.52 -21.47 -13.21
N LEU A 391 -12.75 -20.91 -14.40
CA LEU A 391 -13.91 -21.22 -15.23
C LEU A 391 -13.90 -22.69 -15.69
N ILE A 392 -12.74 -23.23 -16.08
CA ILE A 392 -12.60 -24.66 -16.42
C ILE A 392 -13.07 -25.54 -15.26
N GLY A 393 -12.60 -25.26 -14.04
CA GLY A 393 -13.01 -26.05 -12.87
C GLY A 393 -14.51 -25.97 -12.58
N CYS A 394 -15.09 -24.76 -12.71
CA CYS A 394 -16.53 -24.56 -12.55
C CYS A 394 -17.33 -25.31 -13.63
N VAL A 395 -16.89 -25.27 -14.88
CA VAL A 395 -17.55 -25.95 -16.00
C VAL A 395 -17.50 -27.47 -15.84
N ILE A 396 -16.35 -28.04 -15.44
CA ILE A 396 -16.23 -29.48 -15.18
C ILE A 396 -17.20 -29.90 -14.06
N MET A 397 -17.18 -29.18 -12.93
CA MET A 397 -18.05 -29.47 -11.79
C MET A 397 -19.54 -29.29 -12.14
N ALA A 398 -19.90 -28.22 -12.87
CA ALA A 398 -21.26 -27.99 -13.32
C ALA A 398 -21.72 -29.06 -14.33
N THR A 399 -20.83 -29.58 -15.17
CA THR A 399 -21.13 -30.68 -16.08
C THR A 399 -21.47 -31.94 -15.31
N ALA A 400 -20.64 -32.32 -14.32
CA ALA A 400 -20.94 -33.44 -13.44
C ALA A 400 -22.26 -33.23 -12.65
N ALA A 401 -22.51 -32.01 -12.16
CA ALA A 401 -23.75 -31.68 -11.47
C ALA A 401 -24.99 -31.75 -12.38
N THR A 402 -24.83 -31.48 -13.68
CA THR A 402 -25.94 -31.53 -14.65
C THR A 402 -26.23 -32.95 -15.12
N VAL A 403 -25.17 -33.72 -15.39
CA VAL A 403 -25.27 -35.01 -16.08
C VAL A 403 -25.31 -36.19 -15.09
N LEU A 404 -24.59 -36.09 -13.98
CA LEU A 404 -24.39 -37.22 -13.06
C LEU A 404 -25.23 -37.11 -11.79
N TYR A 405 -25.40 -35.90 -11.22
CA TYR A 405 -26.13 -35.73 -9.96
C TYR A 405 -27.65 -35.87 -10.13
N PRO A 406 -28.37 -36.54 -9.21
CA PRO A 406 -27.89 -37.29 -8.03
C PRO A 406 -27.66 -38.80 -8.29
N HIS A 407 -27.58 -39.21 -9.56
CA HIS A 407 -27.72 -40.62 -9.98
C HIS A 407 -26.43 -41.43 -9.98
N ILE A 408 -25.29 -40.82 -10.33
CA ILE A 408 -23.98 -41.48 -10.43
C ILE A 408 -23.04 -40.74 -9.48
N ILE A 409 -22.44 -41.45 -8.52
CA ILE A 409 -21.36 -40.93 -7.67
C ILE A 409 -20.04 -41.37 -8.29
N VAL A 410 -19.20 -40.41 -8.66
CA VAL A 410 -17.94 -40.70 -9.35
C VAL A 410 -16.94 -41.40 -8.43
N THR A 411 -16.57 -42.63 -8.80
CA THR A 411 -15.55 -43.46 -8.14
C THR A 411 -14.54 -44.06 -9.13
N SER A 412 -14.77 -43.92 -10.43
CA SER A 412 -13.93 -44.44 -11.51
C SER A 412 -13.78 -43.45 -12.69
N ALA A 413 -12.78 -43.67 -13.56
CA ALA A 413 -12.59 -42.87 -14.76
C ALA A 413 -13.66 -43.09 -15.84
N ASP A 414 -14.31 -44.25 -15.85
CA ASP A 414 -15.41 -44.54 -16.77
C ASP A 414 -16.64 -43.67 -16.45
N GLU A 415 -16.98 -43.56 -15.17
CA GLU A 415 -18.05 -42.68 -14.69
C GLU A 415 -17.73 -41.20 -14.94
N MET A 416 -16.47 -40.79 -14.77
CA MET A 416 -16.06 -39.43 -15.18
C MET A 416 -16.27 -39.18 -16.67
N ALA A 417 -15.97 -40.15 -17.52
CA ALA A 417 -16.11 -39.99 -18.96
C ALA A 417 -17.59 -39.90 -19.40
N SER A 418 -18.50 -40.52 -18.65
CA SER A 418 -19.94 -40.50 -18.94
C SER A 418 -20.52 -39.09 -18.98
N GLN A 419 -19.91 -38.13 -18.26
CA GLN A 419 -20.34 -36.74 -18.28
C GLN A 419 -20.20 -36.07 -19.65
N LEU A 420 -19.37 -36.62 -20.56
CA LEU A 420 -19.16 -36.12 -21.93
C LEU A 420 -19.97 -36.85 -23.01
N GLU A 421 -20.83 -37.80 -22.64
CA GLU A 421 -21.64 -38.57 -23.60
C GLU A 421 -22.62 -37.70 -24.39
N GLY A 422 -23.07 -36.57 -23.82
CA GLY A 422 -23.95 -35.63 -24.51
C GLY A 422 -23.36 -35.06 -25.81
N LEU A 423 -22.06 -34.75 -25.80
CA LEU A 423 -21.35 -34.20 -26.96
C LEU A 423 -20.75 -35.29 -27.86
N PHE A 424 -20.13 -36.31 -27.28
CA PHE A 424 -19.31 -37.28 -28.03
C PHE A 424 -19.98 -38.66 -28.20
N GLY A 425 -21.15 -38.88 -27.60
CA GLY A 425 -21.87 -40.15 -27.66
C GLY A 425 -21.00 -41.32 -27.17
N PRO A 426 -21.09 -42.50 -27.80
CA PRO A 426 -20.31 -43.69 -27.40
C PRO A 426 -18.78 -43.49 -27.43
N SER A 427 -18.29 -42.50 -28.18
CA SER A 427 -16.85 -42.19 -28.25
C SER A 427 -16.35 -41.36 -27.06
N ALA A 428 -17.23 -40.90 -26.16
CA ALA A 428 -16.87 -40.09 -24.99
C ALA A 428 -15.80 -40.77 -24.13
N LYS A 429 -15.93 -42.07 -23.87
CA LYS A 429 -14.95 -42.85 -23.08
C LYS A 429 -13.55 -42.84 -23.69
N PHE A 430 -13.46 -43.05 -25.00
CA PHE A 430 -12.19 -43.04 -25.72
C PHE A 430 -11.55 -41.64 -25.73
N ILE A 431 -12.34 -40.62 -26.09
CA ILE A 431 -11.87 -39.23 -26.17
C ILE A 431 -11.44 -38.73 -24.79
N PHE A 432 -12.24 -39.03 -23.75
CA PHE A 432 -11.91 -38.69 -22.37
C PHE A 432 -10.63 -39.38 -21.94
N ALA A 433 -10.47 -40.69 -22.18
CA ALA A 433 -9.27 -41.42 -21.77
C ALA A 433 -7.99 -40.89 -22.46
N VAL A 434 -8.05 -40.58 -23.76
CA VAL A 434 -6.91 -39.97 -24.47
C VAL A 434 -6.60 -38.57 -23.91
N GLY A 435 -7.62 -37.73 -23.73
CA GLY A 435 -7.47 -36.39 -23.17
C GLY A 435 -6.95 -36.39 -21.72
N PHE A 436 -7.48 -37.29 -20.89
CA PHE A 436 -7.11 -37.46 -19.48
C PHE A 436 -5.68 -37.99 -19.33
N GLY A 437 -5.27 -38.93 -20.20
CA GLY A 437 -3.89 -39.42 -20.27
C GLY A 437 -2.91 -38.34 -20.75
N ALA A 438 -3.30 -37.53 -21.74
CA ALA A 438 -2.50 -36.41 -22.21
C ALA A 438 -2.34 -35.32 -21.12
N ALA A 439 -3.43 -34.95 -20.45
CA ALA A 439 -3.44 -34.03 -19.32
C ALA A 439 -2.54 -34.53 -18.16
N ALA A 440 -2.56 -35.84 -17.91
CA ALA A 440 -1.66 -36.44 -16.93
C ALA A 440 -0.19 -36.28 -17.37
N PHE A 441 0.17 -36.69 -18.59
CA PHE A 441 1.56 -36.60 -19.08
C PHE A 441 2.11 -35.16 -19.03
N SER A 442 1.29 -34.16 -19.37
CA SER A 442 1.67 -32.76 -19.21
C SER A 442 2.02 -32.38 -17.75
N SER A 443 1.20 -32.82 -16.80
CA SER A 443 1.42 -32.55 -15.37
C SER A 443 2.62 -33.31 -14.81
N PHE A 444 3.03 -34.45 -15.40
CA PHE A 444 4.27 -35.16 -14.99
C PHE A 444 5.47 -34.23 -15.11
N ILE A 445 5.66 -33.65 -16.30
CA ILE A 445 6.82 -32.81 -16.60
C ILE A 445 6.79 -31.56 -15.73
N THR A 446 5.65 -30.85 -15.70
CA THR A 446 5.61 -29.53 -15.06
C THR A 446 5.66 -29.61 -13.54
N ASN A 447 4.88 -30.50 -12.90
CA ASN A 447 4.91 -30.62 -11.44
C ASN A 447 6.25 -31.17 -10.95
N SER A 448 6.90 -32.08 -11.68
CA SER A 448 8.23 -32.55 -11.27
C SER A 448 9.29 -31.46 -11.43
N LEU A 449 9.23 -30.67 -12.50
CA LEU A 449 10.13 -29.54 -12.73
C LEU A 449 9.98 -28.46 -11.66
N ILE A 450 8.75 -28.08 -11.30
CA ILE A 450 8.47 -27.13 -10.22
C ILE A 450 9.14 -27.58 -8.93
N GLY A 451 8.93 -28.84 -8.54
CA GLY A 451 9.53 -29.40 -7.34
C GLY A 451 11.06 -29.45 -7.41
N GLY A 452 11.61 -29.81 -8.58
CA GLY A 452 13.05 -29.79 -8.82
C GLY A 452 13.65 -28.40 -8.66
N VAL A 453 12.98 -27.35 -9.16
CA VAL A 453 13.44 -25.96 -9.07
C VAL A 453 13.42 -25.46 -7.63
N VAL A 454 12.30 -25.60 -6.91
CA VAL A 454 12.19 -25.11 -5.53
C VAL A 454 13.09 -25.88 -4.58
N LEU A 455 13.34 -27.17 -4.81
CA LEU A 455 14.32 -27.93 -4.05
C LEU A 455 15.75 -27.46 -4.32
N ASN A 456 16.11 -27.30 -5.60
CA ASN A 456 17.45 -26.86 -5.99
C ASN A 456 17.78 -25.48 -5.42
N ASP A 457 16.80 -24.57 -5.46
CA ASP A 457 16.95 -23.22 -4.92
C ASP A 457 17.01 -23.22 -3.38
N GLY A 458 16.17 -24.01 -2.71
CA GLY A 458 16.23 -24.21 -1.25
C GLY A 458 17.57 -24.78 -0.77
N LEU A 459 18.19 -25.66 -1.57
CA LEU A 459 19.53 -26.19 -1.34
C LEU A 459 20.67 -25.19 -1.59
N GLY A 460 20.36 -24.04 -2.22
CA GLY A 460 21.35 -23.04 -2.60
C GLY A 460 22.16 -23.37 -3.86
N LEU A 461 21.64 -24.27 -4.70
CA LEU A 461 22.24 -24.69 -5.97
C LEU A 461 21.69 -23.90 -7.18
N GLY A 462 20.77 -22.96 -6.95
CA GLY A 462 20.19 -22.03 -7.92
C GLY A 462 18.79 -22.40 -8.42
N GLY A 463 18.07 -21.44 -9.00
CA GLY A 463 16.66 -21.59 -9.42
C GLY A 463 16.43 -21.78 -10.93
N GLN A 464 17.43 -22.20 -11.70
CA GLN A 464 17.33 -22.27 -13.17
C GLN A 464 16.60 -23.54 -13.65
N LEU A 465 15.56 -23.37 -14.47
CA LEU A 465 14.72 -24.48 -14.96
C LEU A 465 15.51 -25.51 -15.78
N ASP A 466 16.43 -25.06 -16.63
CA ASP A 466 17.18 -25.93 -17.56
C ASP A 466 18.45 -26.52 -16.96
N SER A 467 18.75 -26.25 -15.68
CA SER A 467 19.96 -26.74 -15.05
C SER A 467 19.93 -28.27 -14.83
N THR A 468 21.07 -28.92 -15.00
CA THR A 468 21.18 -30.38 -14.77
C THR A 468 20.79 -30.78 -13.34
N PRO A 469 21.19 -30.05 -12.27
CA PRO A 469 20.75 -30.35 -10.90
C PRO A 469 19.23 -30.33 -10.76
N THR A 470 18.55 -29.32 -11.29
CA THR A 470 17.08 -29.24 -11.31
C THR A 470 16.45 -30.44 -11.99
N LYS A 471 16.94 -30.85 -13.17
CA LYS A 471 16.40 -32.01 -13.90
C LYS A 471 16.61 -33.33 -13.15
N ILE A 472 17.74 -33.48 -12.44
CA ILE A 472 17.99 -34.67 -11.60
C ILE A 472 17.01 -34.73 -10.43
N LEU A 473 16.80 -33.60 -9.74
CA LEU A 473 15.85 -33.52 -8.62
C LEU A 473 14.40 -33.74 -9.09
N ALA A 474 14.02 -33.18 -10.24
CA ALA A 474 12.73 -33.44 -10.87
C ALA A 474 12.54 -34.94 -11.20
N ALA A 475 13.57 -35.62 -11.73
CA ALA A 475 13.52 -37.06 -11.98
C ALA A 475 13.35 -37.87 -10.69
N ALA A 476 13.97 -37.46 -9.58
CA ALA A 476 13.77 -38.09 -8.28
C ALA A 476 12.31 -37.96 -7.79
N ILE A 477 11.69 -36.79 -8.00
CA ILE A 477 10.28 -36.54 -7.67
C ILE A 477 9.34 -37.41 -8.51
N LEU A 478 9.62 -37.57 -9.82
CA LEU A 478 8.88 -38.47 -10.70
C LEU A 478 8.93 -39.92 -10.20
N LEU A 479 10.13 -40.40 -9.87
CA LEU A 479 10.33 -41.76 -9.34
C LEU A 479 9.61 -41.97 -8.01
N LEU A 480 9.65 -40.98 -7.11
CA LEU A 480 8.94 -41.04 -5.83
C LEU A 480 7.42 -41.18 -6.02
N GLY A 481 6.83 -40.39 -6.93
CA GLY A 481 5.41 -40.50 -7.28
C GLY A 481 5.04 -41.83 -7.94
N MET A 482 5.94 -42.37 -8.77
CA MET A 482 5.77 -43.69 -9.41
C MET A 482 5.77 -44.81 -8.37
N PHE A 483 6.74 -44.84 -7.46
CA PHE A 483 6.84 -45.90 -6.44
C PHE A 483 5.66 -45.88 -5.47
N THR A 484 5.20 -44.69 -5.04
CA THR A 484 4.00 -44.58 -4.20
C THR A 484 2.75 -45.06 -4.93
N SER A 485 2.62 -44.76 -6.23
CA SER A 485 1.50 -45.25 -7.04
C SER A 485 1.50 -46.77 -7.18
N LEU A 486 2.66 -47.37 -7.44
CA LEU A 486 2.82 -48.83 -7.53
C LEU A 486 2.49 -49.52 -6.20
N ALA A 487 2.85 -48.93 -5.06
CA ALA A 487 2.52 -49.46 -3.74
C ALA A 487 1.00 -49.51 -3.49
N ILE A 488 0.27 -48.45 -3.90
CA ILE A 488 -1.20 -48.41 -3.78
C ILE A 488 -1.85 -49.42 -4.72
N ILE A 489 -1.40 -49.50 -5.97
CA ILE A 489 -1.88 -50.51 -6.93
C ILE A 489 -1.64 -51.92 -6.37
N HIS A 490 -0.51 -52.16 -5.71
CA HIS A 490 -0.22 -53.44 -5.09
C HIS A 490 -1.17 -53.74 -3.92
N GLN A 491 -1.43 -52.77 -3.05
CA GLN A 491 -2.34 -52.92 -1.92
C GLN A 491 -3.78 -53.26 -2.36
N GLU A 492 -4.25 -52.65 -3.44
CA GLU A 492 -5.59 -52.90 -3.98
C GLU A 492 -5.73 -54.27 -4.67
N ASN A 493 -4.63 -54.79 -5.24
CA ASN A 493 -4.61 -56.13 -5.83
C ASN A 493 -4.24 -57.25 -4.84
N ALA A 494 -3.88 -56.90 -3.60
CA ALA A 494 -3.51 -57.89 -2.59
C ALA A 494 -4.76 -58.68 -2.15
N PRO A 495 -4.71 -60.02 -2.10
CA PRO A 495 -5.84 -60.81 -1.63
C PRO A 495 -6.19 -60.43 -0.19
N LEU A 496 -7.48 -60.24 0.09
CA LEU A 496 -7.99 -59.93 1.44
C LEU A 496 -7.51 -61.00 2.45
N PRO A 497 -7.19 -60.62 3.70
CA PRO A 497 -6.78 -61.58 4.72
C PRO A 497 -7.85 -62.66 4.91
N VAL A 498 -7.43 -63.93 4.97
CA VAL A 498 -8.29 -65.13 5.13
C VAL A 498 -9.27 -65.03 6.32
N ALA A 499 -8.97 -64.19 7.32
CA ALA A 499 -9.86 -63.93 8.46
C ALA A 499 -11.16 -63.18 8.11
N ALA A 500 -11.23 -62.47 6.96
CA ALA A 500 -12.43 -61.75 6.52
C ALA A 500 -13.41 -62.62 5.71
N GLN A 501 -13.05 -63.87 5.38
CA GLN A 501 -13.90 -64.80 4.62
C GLN A 501 -14.78 -65.70 5.51
N SER A 502 -14.77 -65.53 6.84
CA SER A 502 -15.46 -66.44 7.78
C SER A 502 -16.69 -65.88 8.49
N GLU A 503 -17.15 -64.66 8.19
CA GLU A 503 -18.33 -64.07 8.84
C GLU A 503 -19.46 -63.80 7.84
N ASN A 504 -20.57 -64.55 8.02
CA ASN A 504 -21.92 -64.40 7.46
C ASN A 504 -22.06 -63.58 6.15
N GLU A 505 -21.98 -64.27 5.02
CA GLU A 505 -22.25 -63.74 3.67
C GLU A 505 -23.62 -63.04 3.54
N SER A 506 -24.60 -63.37 4.39
CA SER A 506 -25.94 -62.76 4.36
C SER A 506 -26.05 -61.41 5.06
N GLN A 507 -25.24 -61.17 6.10
CA GLN A 507 -25.28 -59.92 6.90
C GLN A 507 -24.38 -58.86 6.27
N VAL A 508 -23.21 -59.28 5.79
CA VAL A 508 -22.27 -58.42 5.05
C VAL A 508 -22.89 -57.93 3.74
N ALA A 509 -23.76 -58.72 3.08
CA ALA A 509 -24.47 -58.28 1.87
C ALA A 509 -25.54 -57.22 2.14
N GLU A 510 -26.22 -57.26 3.30
CA GLU A 510 -27.22 -56.27 3.71
C GLU A 510 -26.55 -54.97 4.19
N ASP A 511 -25.48 -55.07 4.98
CA ASP A 511 -24.69 -53.92 5.44
C ASP A 511 -23.88 -53.28 4.30
N ALA A 512 -23.41 -54.05 3.32
CA ALA A 512 -22.76 -53.52 2.11
C ALA A 512 -23.76 -52.91 1.10
N ALA A 513 -25.04 -53.28 1.17
CA ALA A 513 -26.11 -52.66 0.37
C ALA A 513 -26.64 -51.35 1.00
N ALA A 514 -26.50 -51.19 2.32
CA ALA A 514 -26.86 -49.96 3.04
C ALA A 514 -25.69 -48.96 3.17
N ALA A 515 -24.45 -49.42 3.07
CA ALA A 515 -23.28 -48.56 2.99
C ALA A 515 -23.12 -47.99 1.56
N PRO A 516 -22.77 -46.70 1.40
CA PRO A 516 -22.37 -46.19 0.08
C PRO A 516 -21.25 -47.07 -0.47
N PRO A 517 -21.23 -47.36 -1.79
CA PRO A 517 -20.25 -48.26 -2.37
C PRO A 517 -18.84 -47.83 -1.94
N PRO A 518 -17.97 -48.76 -1.51
CA PRO A 518 -16.62 -48.42 -1.11
C PRO A 518 -15.94 -47.73 -2.29
N SER A 519 -15.79 -46.41 -2.19
CA SER A 519 -15.08 -45.60 -3.16
C SER A 519 -13.73 -46.24 -3.45
N SER A 520 -13.37 -46.37 -4.73
CA SER A 520 -12.12 -47.04 -5.13
C SER A 520 -10.94 -46.50 -4.31
N LEU A 521 -10.08 -47.41 -3.85
CA LEU A 521 -8.93 -47.06 -3.01
C LEU A 521 -8.05 -46.01 -3.71
N LYS A 522 -8.05 -46.00 -5.06
CA LYS A 522 -7.40 -45.01 -5.92
C LYS A 522 -7.99 -43.60 -5.78
N VAL A 523 -9.30 -43.42 -5.86
CA VAL A 523 -9.92 -42.07 -5.80
C VAL A 523 -9.76 -41.47 -4.40
N ASN A 524 -9.90 -42.27 -3.35
CA ASN A 524 -9.63 -41.81 -1.99
C ASN A 524 -8.15 -41.54 -1.75
N ALA A 525 -7.25 -42.37 -2.28
CA ALA A 525 -5.82 -42.12 -2.16
C ALA A 525 -5.42 -40.83 -2.89
N ILE A 526 -6.00 -40.55 -4.07
CA ILE A 526 -5.86 -39.25 -4.75
C ILE A 526 -6.32 -38.14 -3.80
N ALA A 527 -7.54 -38.20 -3.27
CA ALA A 527 -8.08 -37.15 -2.40
C ALA A 527 -7.22 -36.91 -1.14
N ILE A 528 -6.75 -37.98 -0.48
CA ILE A 528 -5.86 -37.91 0.68
C ILE A 528 -4.51 -37.30 0.30
N GLY A 529 -3.87 -37.82 -0.75
CA GLY A 529 -2.59 -37.32 -1.23
C GLY A 529 -2.65 -35.83 -1.58
N GLN A 530 -3.72 -35.41 -2.25
CA GLN A 530 -3.95 -33.99 -2.55
C GLN A 530 -4.22 -33.17 -1.28
N ALA A 531 -5.07 -33.63 -0.37
CA ALA A 531 -5.35 -32.92 0.88
C ALA A 531 -4.10 -32.73 1.75
N THR A 532 -3.14 -33.67 1.74
CA THR A 532 -1.88 -33.52 2.49
C THR A 532 -1.00 -32.36 2.00
N THR A 533 -1.22 -31.86 0.78
CA THR A 533 -0.50 -30.68 0.26
C THR A 533 -0.87 -29.40 1.00
N LEU A 534 -2.02 -29.35 1.69
CA LEU A 534 -2.41 -28.25 2.56
C LEU A 534 -1.44 -28.05 3.74
N LEU A 535 -0.70 -29.10 4.13
CA LEU A 535 0.32 -29.01 5.18
C LEU A 535 1.50 -28.10 4.79
N ALA A 536 1.72 -27.84 3.49
CA ALA A 536 2.75 -26.93 3.01
C ALA A 536 2.30 -25.45 3.00
N VAL A 537 0.99 -25.17 3.16
CA VAL A 537 0.43 -23.82 3.10
C VAL A 537 0.98 -22.91 4.20
N PRO A 538 1.05 -23.30 5.50
CA PRO A 538 1.57 -22.43 6.54
C PRO A 538 2.99 -21.96 6.25
N LEU A 539 3.84 -22.85 5.74
CA LEU A 539 5.23 -22.56 5.45
C LEU A 539 5.36 -21.61 4.25
N GLY A 540 4.57 -21.83 3.19
CA GLY A 540 4.53 -20.92 2.05
C GLY A 540 3.93 -19.55 2.40
N VAL A 541 2.95 -19.48 3.31
CA VAL A 541 2.42 -18.19 3.82
C VAL A 541 3.47 -17.45 4.64
N ILE A 542 4.20 -18.13 5.54
CA ILE A 542 5.30 -17.53 6.30
C ILE A 542 6.36 -16.94 5.36
N VAL A 543 6.77 -17.70 4.34
CA VAL A 543 7.72 -17.22 3.33
C VAL A 543 7.16 -16.03 2.54
N THR A 544 5.88 -16.05 2.21
CA THR A 544 5.20 -14.93 1.53
C THR A 544 5.20 -13.68 2.41
N LEU A 545 4.91 -13.81 3.71
CA LEU A 545 4.93 -12.69 4.66
C LEU A 545 6.33 -12.10 4.80
N ILE A 546 7.36 -12.94 4.98
CA ILE A 546 8.76 -12.50 5.06
C ILE A 546 9.14 -11.67 3.84
N VAL A 547 8.70 -12.10 2.66
CA VAL A 547 8.97 -11.42 1.39
C VAL A 547 8.18 -10.12 1.25
N VAL A 548 6.89 -10.11 1.57
CA VAL A 548 6.02 -8.92 1.48
C VAL A 548 6.48 -7.82 2.43
N PHE A 549 7.00 -8.19 3.61
CA PHE A 549 7.48 -7.26 4.62
C PHE A 549 9.00 -6.99 4.54
N ASP A 550 9.67 -7.46 3.47
CA ASP A 550 11.11 -7.25 3.27
C ASP A 550 11.43 -5.78 2.91
N PRO A 551 12.20 -5.05 3.73
CA PRO A 551 12.49 -3.63 3.48
C PRO A 551 13.41 -3.37 2.26
N GLN A 552 14.19 -4.36 1.82
CA GLN A 552 15.04 -4.24 0.63
C GLN A 552 14.25 -4.52 -0.65
N SER A 553 13.32 -5.47 -0.63
CA SER A 553 12.39 -5.72 -1.74
C SER A 553 11.43 -4.54 -1.98
N ASN A 554 11.13 -3.75 -0.94
CA ASN A 554 10.28 -2.55 -1.02
C ASN A 554 11.05 -1.27 -1.38
N ARG A 555 12.40 -1.29 -1.38
CA ARG A 555 13.22 -0.07 -1.52
C ARG A 555 13.26 0.49 -2.94
N ASN A 556 13.01 -0.34 -3.96
CA ASN A 556 13.07 0.05 -5.38
C ASN A 556 11.79 -0.22 -6.17
N HIS A 557 10.80 -0.93 -5.61
CA HIS A 557 9.77 -1.56 -6.44
C HIS A 557 8.36 -1.39 -5.87
N ARG A 558 7.57 -0.54 -6.56
CA ARG A 558 6.15 -0.32 -6.31
C ARG A 558 5.38 -1.62 -6.57
N LEU A 559 5.10 -2.42 -5.53
CA LEU A 559 4.04 -3.43 -5.58
C LEU A 559 2.68 -2.71 -5.60
N PRO A 560 1.91 -2.73 -6.70
CA PRO A 560 0.66 -1.97 -6.78
C PRO A 560 -0.44 -2.49 -5.83
N LEU A 561 -1.38 -1.62 -5.46
CA LEU A 561 -2.49 -1.85 -4.51
C LEU A 561 -3.32 -3.15 -4.64
N PRO A 562 -3.49 -3.82 -5.80
CA PRO A 562 -4.25 -5.09 -5.85
C PRO A 562 -3.58 -6.27 -5.12
N ALA A 563 -2.24 -6.30 -5.05
CA ALA A 563 -1.50 -7.30 -4.27
C ALA A 563 -1.53 -6.98 -2.77
N LYS A 564 -1.54 -5.68 -2.43
CA LYS A 564 -1.87 -5.20 -1.09
C LYS A 564 -3.33 -5.52 -0.75
N GLY A 565 -4.25 -5.55 -1.72
CA GLY A 565 -5.68 -5.83 -1.62
C GLY A 565 -6.06 -7.20 -1.05
N PHE A 566 -5.21 -8.22 -1.23
CA PHE A 566 -5.43 -9.54 -0.63
C PHE A 566 -4.72 -9.71 0.71
N VAL A 567 -3.58 -9.05 0.91
CA VAL A 567 -3.02 -8.83 2.26
C VAL A 567 -4.00 -7.99 3.08
N ILE A 568 -4.78 -7.08 2.47
CA ILE A 568 -5.86 -6.29 3.06
C ILE A 568 -6.94 -7.15 3.71
N VAL A 569 -7.17 -8.41 3.33
CA VAL A 569 -8.08 -9.28 4.11
C VAL A 569 -7.42 -9.74 5.42
N GLY A 570 -6.10 -9.91 5.44
CA GLY A 570 -5.31 -10.05 6.67
C GLY A 570 -5.01 -8.71 7.37
N LEU A 571 -5.07 -7.59 6.65
CA LEU A 571 -4.88 -6.22 7.11
C LEU A 571 -6.20 -5.59 7.58
N VAL A 572 -7.37 -6.18 7.27
CA VAL A 572 -8.65 -5.89 7.93
C VAL A 572 -8.58 -6.30 9.40
N LEU A 573 -7.63 -7.16 9.76
CA LEU A 573 -7.25 -7.38 11.16
C LEU A 573 -6.23 -6.34 11.68
N LEU A 574 -5.48 -5.63 10.84
CA LEU A 574 -4.49 -4.60 11.23
C LEU A 574 -5.06 -3.16 11.24
N LEU A 575 -5.86 -2.74 10.26
CA LEU A 575 -6.65 -1.49 10.22
C LEU A 575 -7.91 -1.54 11.10
N GLY A 576 -7.87 -2.38 12.13
CA GLY A 576 -8.86 -2.40 13.19
C GLY A 576 -8.72 -1.24 14.18
N THR A 577 -7.64 -0.45 14.09
CA THR A 577 -7.32 0.61 15.05
C THR A 577 -7.98 1.94 14.76
N ASP A 578 -8.44 2.24 13.53
CA ASP A 578 -9.21 3.45 13.26
C ASP A 578 -10.38 3.56 14.23
N VAL A 579 -10.60 4.78 14.73
CA VAL A 579 -11.61 5.03 15.75
C VAL A 579 -12.66 6.00 15.28
N ARG A 580 -13.87 5.85 15.83
CA ARG A 580 -14.88 6.91 15.86
C ARG A 580 -15.04 7.44 17.28
N VAL A 581 -15.38 8.72 17.41
CA VAL A 581 -15.77 9.30 18.70
C VAL A 581 -17.18 8.82 19.06
N VAL A 582 -17.31 8.26 20.26
CA VAL A 582 -18.60 7.82 20.82
C VAL A 582 -19.16 8.89 21.76
N GLU A 583 -18.28 9.55 22.50
CA GLU A 583 -18.62 10.58 23.46
C GLU A 583 -17.41 11.51 23.65
N ALA A 584 -17.63 12.82 23.65
CA ALA A 584 -16.65 13.80 24.07
C ALA A 584 -17.30 14.77 25.06
N LYS A 585 -16.61 15.08 26.16
CA LYS A 585 -17.11 16.00 27.19
C LYS A 585 -16.01 16.88 27.74
N ALA A 586 -16.31 18.18 27.85
CA ALA A 586 -15.43 19.18 28.42
C ALA A 586 -15.77 19.48 29.89
N PHE A 587 -14.74 19.83 30.64
CA PHE A 587 -14.79 20.16 32.06
C PHE A 587 -13.88 21.36 32.32
N PHE A 588 -14.33 22.29 33.17
CA PHE A 588 -13.65 23.56 33.38
C PHE A 588 -13.41 23.79 34.88
N SER A 589 -12.15 24.07 35.26
CA SER A 589 -11.79 24.55 36.60
C SER A 589 -11.13 25.92 36.51
N ARG A 590 -11.36 26.77 37.52
CA ARG A 590 -10.71 28.08 37.60
C ARG A 590 -9.38 27.91 38.32
N GLU A 591 -8.28 28.21 37.63
CA GLU A 591 -6.94 28.14 38.19
C GLU A 591 -6.37 29.54 38.41
N HIS A 592 -5.78 29.76 39.57
CA HIS A 592 -5.15 31.03 39.94
C HIS A 592 -3.64 30.92 39.83
N ALA A 593 -3.02 31.92 39.20
CA ALA A 593 -1.58 32.00 39.12
C ALA A 593 -0.99 32.27 40.51
N ARG A 594 0.09 31.57 40.85
CA ARG A 594 0.89 31.80 42.06
C ARG A 594 1.49 33.21 42.06
N THR A 595 1.97 33.63 40.90
CA THR A 595 2.51 34.96 40.62
C THR A 595 1.89 35.45 39.31
N PRO A 596 1.45 36.72 39.22
CA PRO A 596 0.85 37.26 38.00
C PRO A 596 1.75 37.07 36.78
N MET A 597 1.19 36.53 35.69
CA MET A 597 1.91 36.41 34.41
C MET A 597 1.65 37.65 33.56
N LYS A 598 2.71 38.27 33.01
CA LYS A 598 2.59 39.43 32.12
C LYS A 598 2.86 39.04 30.67
N PHE A 599 1.91 39.36 29.79
CA PHE A 599 2.03 39.21 28.34
C PHE A 599 1.88 40.59 27.70
N GLY A 600 3.00 41.19 27.29
CA GLY A 600 2.99 42.53 26.69
C GLY A 600 2.35 43.57 27.61
N GLY A 601 1.19 44.08 27.20
CA GLY A 601 0.39 45.04 27.96
C GLY A 601 -0.55 44.45 29.02
N VAL A 602 -0.80 43.13 29.01
CA VAL A 602 -1.82 42.49 29.86
C VAL A 602 -1.20 41.64 30.96
N VAL A 603 -1.94 41.47 32.06
CA VAL A 603 -1.54 40.68 33.24
C VAL A 603 -2.63 39.66 33.54
N MET A 604 -2.26 38.41 33.71
CA MET A 604 -3.16 37.28 33.96
C MET A 604 -2.92 36.72 35.36
N ASP A 605 -3.94 36.84 36.21
CA ASP A 605 -3.94 36.34 37.59
C ASP A 605 -4.73 35.03 37.74
N ALA A 606 -5.63 34.74 36.81
CA ALA A 606 -6.42 33.52 36.77
C ALA A 606 -6.85 33.21 35.32
N THR A 607 -7.13 31.94 35.05
CA THR A 607 -7.64 31.47 33.74
C THR A 607 -8.44 30.19 33.94
N TRP A 608 -9.27 29.84 32.97
CA TRP A 608 -9.87 28.52 32.89
C TRP A 608 -8.83 27.46 32.52
N TYR A 609 -8.88 26.33 33.23
CA TYR A 609 -8.21 25.09 32.88
C TYR A 609 -9.24 24.09 32.38
N CYS A 610 -9.11 23.75 31.10
CA CYS A 610 -10.03 22.86 30.42
C CYS A 610 -9.48 21.44 30.40
N HIS A 611 -10.32 20.47 30.75
CA HIS A 611 -10.09 19.05 30.48
C HIS A 611 -11.14 18.55 29.51
N VAL A 612 -10.75 17.69 28.59
CA VAL A 612 -11.66 16.97 27.70
C VAL A 612 -11.43 15.47 27.88
N GLY A 613 -12.52 14.74 28.09
CA GLY A 613 -12.55 13.28 28.04
C GLY A 613 -13.19 12.83 26.74
N VAL A 614 -12.51 11.99 25.97
CA VAL A 614 -13.00 11.44 24.69
C VAL A 614 -13.06 9.93 24.78
N THR A 615 -14.24 9.35 24.62
CA THR A 615 -14.44 7.91 24.46
C THR A 615 -14.52 7.56 22.99
N VAL A 616 -13.67 6.64 22.56
CA VAL A 616 -13.63 6.15 21.18
C VAL A 616 -13.98 4.69 21.08
N GLU A 617 -14.42 4.25 19.91
CA GLU A 617 -14.61 2.85 19.55
C GLU A 617 -13.85 2.55 18.26
N ASN A 618 -12.98 1.54 18.29
CA ASN A 618 -12.26 1.10 17.11
C ASN A 618 -13.09 0.14 16.25
N ARG A 619 -12.64 -0.17 15.03
CA ARG A 619 -13.36 -1.09 14.13
C ARG A 619 -13.46 -2.54 14.65
N ARG A 620 -12.69 -2.90 15.68
CA ARG A 620 -12.77 -4.19 16.39
C ARG A 620 -13.81 -4.18 17.52
N GLY A 621 -14.48 -3.05 17.76
CA GLY A 621 -15.43 -2.87 18.86
C GLY A 621 -14.77 -2.63 20.22
N GLU A 622 -13.45 -2.40 20.27
CA GLU A 622 -12.75 -2.04 21.51
C GLU A 622 -13.01 -0.57 21.81
N ARG A 623 -13.33 -0.28 23.08
CA ARG A 623 -13.58 1.09 23.56
C ARG A 623 -12.54 1.51 24.57
N ALA A 624 -12.11 2.76 24.48
CA ALA A 624 -11.27 3.39 25.47
C ALA A 624 -11.60 4.88 25.60
N THR A 625 -11.35 5.43 26.79
CA THR A 625 -11.48 6.87 27.06
C THR A 625 -10.08 7.46 27.18
N GLY A 626 -9.81 8.54 26.47
CA GLY A 626 -8.58 9.32 26.61
C GLY A 626 -8.85 10.70 27.19
N TRP A 627 -7.80 11.34 27.66
CA TRP A 627 -7.88 12.65 28.33
C TRP A 627 -6.91 13.66 27.72
N GLY A 628 -7.30 14.92 27.72
CA GLY A 628 -6.46 16.03 27.29
C GLY A 628 -6.83 17.28 28.06
N ALA A 629 -5.87 18.21 28.20
CA ALA A 629 -6.10 19.43 28.96
C ALA A 629 -5.25 20.59 28.46
N THR A 630 -5.72 21.82 28.68
CA THR A 630 -4.94 23.05 28.45
C THR A 630 -5.50 24.22 29.25
N LEU A 631 -4.67 25.23 29.54
CA LEU A 631 -5.16 26.54 29.98
C LEU A 631 -5.73 27.28 28.76
N LEU A 632 -6.90 27.90 28.90
CA LEU A 632 -7.53 28.66 27.81
C LEU A 632 -7.01 30.09 27.67
N ALA A 633 -6.25 30.62 28.64
CA ALA A 633 -5.43 31.85 28.58
C ALA A 633 -5.85 32.88 27.51
N ASP A 634 -7.07 33.43 27.60
CA ASP A 634 -7.65 34.31 26.59
C ASP A 634 -6.85 35.60 26.43
N LEU A 635 -6.34 36.18 27.53
CA LEU A 635 -5.51 37.38 27.50
C LEU A 635 -4.21 37.19 26.70
N TRP A 636 -3.78 35.95 26.47
CA TRP A 636 -2.65 35.64 25.60
C TRP A 636 -3.09 35.27 24.18
N ALA A 637 -4.06 34.38 24.03
CA ALA A 637 -4.48 33.90 22.71
C ALA A 637 -5.39 34.87 21.95
N TRP A 638 -6.02 35.79 22.68
CA TRP A 638 -6.94 36.81 22.19
C TRP A 638 -6.81 38.11 23.01
N PRO A 639 -5.67 38.83 22.88
CA PRO A 639 -5.39 40.05 23.63
C PRO A 639 -6.19 41.25 23.08
N SER A 640 -7.50 41.24 23.28
CA SER A 640 -8.40 42.27 22.75
C SER A 640 -8.52 43.50 23.63
N SER A 641 -8.54 44.68 22.99
CA SER A 641 -9.01 45.93 23.61
C SER A 641 -10.48 46.25 23.34
N LEU A 642 -11.13 45.50 22.44
CA LEU A 642 -12.51 45.75 21.97
C LEU A 642 -13.52 44.82 22.63
N THR A 643 -13.13 43.56 22.88
CA THR A 643 -13.96 42.52 23.49
C THR A 643 -13.53 42.34 24.95
N PRO A 644 -14.45 42.44 25.93
CA PRO A 644 -14.08 42.25 27.34
C PRO A 644 -13.56 40.84 27.64
N HIS A 645 -12.57 40.74 28.53
CA HIS A 645 -11.98 39.48 29.03
C HIS A 645 -13.02 38.40 29.37
N ASP A 646 -14.01 38.72 30.21
CA ASP A 646 -15.06 37.77 30.61
C ASP A 646 -15.87 37.23 29.41
N THR A 647 -16.00 38.02 28.35
CA THR A 647 -16.70 37.61 27.12
C THR A 647 -15.81 36.69 26.29
N CYS A 648 -14.52 36.99 26.14
CA CYS A 648 -13.56 36.13 25.46
C CYS A 648 -13.46 34.76 26.15
N GLU A 649 -13.27 34.73 27.48
CA GLU A 649 -13.19 33.48 28.25
C GLU A 649 -14.47 32.64 28.14
N ALA A 650 -15.64 33.26 28.28
CA ALA A 650 -16.92 32.55 28.14
C ALA A 650 -17.08 31.96 26.74
N TRP A 651 -16.73 32.73 25.71
CA TRP A 651 -16.78 32.28 24.32
C TRP A 651 -15.87 31.09 24.07
N MET A 652 -14.65 31.09 24.63
CA MET A 652 -13.70 29.99 24.48
C MET A 652 -14.22 28.71 25.15
N CYS A 653 -14.83 28.80 26.34
CA CYS A 653 -15.48 27.66 27.00
C CYS A 653 -16.66 27.11 26.18
N ASP A 654 -17.48 28.00 25.60
CA ASP A 654 -18.60 27.63 24.73
C ASP A 654 -18.12 26.95 23.45
N LEU A 655 -17.01 27.41 22.85
CA LEU A 655 -16.42 26.80 21.67
C LEU A 655 -15.97 25.37 21.96
N VAL A 656 -15.23 25.14 23.05
CA VAL A 656 -14.79 23.78 23.43
C VAL A 656 -16.01 22.85 23.61
N SER A 657 -17.06 23.32 24.27
CA SER A 657 -18.27 22.52 24.51
C SER A 657 -18.98 22.17 23.20
N LYS A 658 -19.13 23.15 22.30
CA LYS A 658 -19.68 22.95 20.95
C LYS A 658 -18.81 22.04 20.09
N TRP A 659 -17.50 22.10 20.27
CA TRP A 659 -16.56 21.25 19.55
C TRP A 659 -16.71 19.78 19.97
N CYS A 660 -16.83 19.52 21.28
CA CYS A 660 -17.18 18.19 21.80
C CYS A 660 -18.51 17.66 21.24
N GLU A 661 -19.55 18.51 21.17
CA GLU A 661 -20.84 18.15 20.57
C GLU A 661 -20.69 17.79 19.07
N PHE A 662 -19.95 18.61 18.32
CA PHE A 662 -19.70 18.39 16.90
C PHE A 662 -19.03 17.03 16.66
N VAL A 663 -17.87 16.77 17.27
CA VAL A 663 -17.14 15.51 17.01
C VAL A 663 -17.91 14.27 17.47
N THR A 664 -18.71 14.38 18.54
CA THR A 664 -19.60 13.29 18.99
C THR A 664 -20.73 13.01 18.01
N SER A 665 -21.19 14.04 17.29
CA SER A 665 -22.22 13.90 16.27
C SER A 665 -21.70 13.34 14.95
N THR A 666 -20.39 13.47 14.68
CA THR A 666 -19.75 12.87 13.51
C THR A 666 -19.69 11.35 13.70
N ASN A 667 -20.14 10.59 12.70
CA ASN A 667 -19.95 9.13 12.67
C ASN A 667 -18.73 8.75 11.82
N GLU A 668 -17.75 9.65 11.77
CA GLU A 668 -16.53 9.51 10.99
C GLU A 668 -15.55 8.60 11.72
N VAL A 669 -14.77 7.83 10.95
CA VAL A 669 -13.87 6.80 11.45
C VAL A 669 -12.50 7.03 10.82
N GLY A 670 -11.46 7.18 11.63
CA GLY A 670 -10.10 7.39 11.13
C GLY A 670 -9.05 7.40 12.23
N HIS A 671 -7.80 7.61 11.82
CA HIS A 671 -6.69 7.90 12.72
C HIS A 671 -6.81 9.35 13.25
N PRO A 672 -6.39 9.67 14.50
CA PRO A 672 -6.54 11.00 15.09
C PRO A 672 -6.03 12.16 14.20
N VAL A 673 -4.87 11.97 13.55
CA VAL A 673 -4.30 12.97 12.62
C VAL A 673 -5.20 13.18 11.39
N ASP A 674 -5.77 12.12 10.84
CA ASP A 674 -6.66 12.21 9.68
C ASP A 674 -7.96 12.92 10.03
N LEU A 675 -8.54 12.56 11.19
CA LEU A 675 -9.75 13.17 11.71
C LEU A 675 -9.54 14.66 11.98
N TYR A 676 -8.41 15.04 12.60
CA TYR A 676 -8.08 16.45 12.81
C TYR A 676 -8.10 17.26 11.51
N TRP A 677 -7.35 16.82 10.49
CA TRP A 677 -7.26 17.56 9.22
C TRP A 677 -8.57 17.54 8.41
N GLN A 678 -9.42 16.54 8.63
CA GLN A 678 -10.78 16.51 8.09
C GLN A 678 -11.70 17.51 8.81
N TRP A 679 -11.51 17.68 10.12
CA TRP A 679 -12.37 18.50 10.97
C TRP A 679 -11.92 19.95 11.09
N GLU A 680 -10.67 20.29 10.81
CA GLU A 680 -10.14 21.65 10.97
C GLU A 680 -11.00 22.72 10.25
N PRO A 681 -11.44 22.55 8.99
CA PRO A 681 -12.31 23.53 8.35
C PRO A 681 -13.64 23.72 9.09
N GLU A 682 -14.19 22.65 9.65
CA GLU A 682 -15.43 22.66 10.43
C GLU A 682 -15.23 23.32 11.80
N LEU A 683 -14.07 23.17 12.44
CA LEU A 683 -13.72 23.89 13.66
C LEU A 683 -13.82 25.40 13.46
N PHE A 684 -13.21 25.92 12.40
CA PHE A 684 -13.27 27.35 12.09
C PHE A 684 -14.69 27.79 11.71
N ARG A 685 -15.46 26.96 10.99
CA ARG A 685 -16.87 27.25 10.71
C ARG A 685 -17.71 27.35 11.99
N VAL A 686 -17.55 26.41 12.93
CA VAL A 686 -18.25 26.41 14.23
C VAL A 686 -17.84 27.63 15.07
N ALA A 687 -16.56 27.99 15.05
CA ALA A 687 -16.07 29.20 15.70
C ALA A 687 -16.72 30.47 15.10
N ASP A 688 -16.77 30.60 13.78
CA ASP A 688 -17.39 31.75 13.11
C ASP A 688 -18.90 31.84 13.41
N GLU A 689 -19.62 30.71 13.38
CA GLU A 689 -21.03 30.66 13.74
C GLU A 689 -21.27 31.09 15.20
N LEU A 690 -20.40 30.67 16.12
CA LEU A 690 -20.47 31.06 17.52
C LEU A 690 -20.13 32.55 17.69
N ALA A 691 -19.11 33.06 17.00
CA ALA A 691 -18.73 34.46 17.00
C ALA A 691 -19.88 35.38 16.53
N GLN A 692 -20.55 35.01 15.44
CA GLN A 692 -21.72 35.72 14.93
C GLN A 692 -22.88 35.71 15.94
N LYS A 693 -23.15 34.55 16.54
CA LYS A 693 -24.21 34.40 17.55
C LYS A 693 -23.94 35.24 18.80
N SER A 694 -22.68 35.32 19.20
CA SER A 694 -22.22 36.13 20.35
C SER A 694 -22.04 37.61 20.02
N GLN A 695 -22.33 38.03 18.77
CA GLN A 695 -22.26 39.41 18.30
C GLN A 695 -20.90 40.07 18.56
N LEU A 696 -19.82 39.30 18.36
CA LEU A 696 -18.47 39.80 18.53
C LEU A 696 -18.19 40.92 17.52
N THR A 697 -17.53 41.98 18.00
CA THR A 697 -17.25 43.20 17.23
C THR A 697 -15.96 43.14 16.42
N GLU A 698 -15.18 42.07 16.59
CA GLU A 698 -13.91 41.82 15.94
C GLU A 698 -13.79 40.33 15.56
N PRO A 699 -12.95 39.98 14.57
CA PRO A 699 -12.68 38.58 14.24
C PRO A 699 -11.94 37.88 15.37
N VAL A 700 -12.30 36.61 15.63
CA VAL A 700 -11.63 35.79 16.64
C VAL A 700 -10.25 35.37 16.11
N PRO A 701 -9.17 35.52 16.90
CA PRO A 701 -7.85 35.05 16.52
C PRO A 701 -7.79 33.54 16.31
N ARG A 702 -7.10 33.08 15.26
CA ARG A 702 -6.92 31.64 14.97
C ARG A 702 -6.30 30.88 16.15
N LEU A 703 -5.35 31.51 16.86
CA LEU A 703 -4.71 30.94 18.05
C LEU A 703 -5.72 30.57 19.14
N ALA A 704 -6.71 31.43 19.40
CA ALA A 704 -7.75 31.15 20.40
C ALA A 704 -8.62 29.95 19.99
N VAL A 705 -8.94 29.83 18.70
CA VAL A 705 -9.70 28.69 18.16
C VAL A 705 -8.92 27.37 18.30
N LEU A 706 -7.64 27.36 17.91
CA LEU A 706 -6.79 26.17 18.00
C LEU A 706 -6.58 25.73 19.45
N MET A 707 -6.43 26.68 20.38
CA MET A 707 -6.29 26.36 21.80
C MET A 707 -7.56 25.77 22.41
N CYS A 708 -8.74 26.15 21.93
CA CYS A 708 -10.00 25.49 22.29
C CYS A 708 -10.08 24.04 21.75
N ALA A 709 -9.46 23.74 20.61
CA ALA A 709 -9.46 22.40 20.03
C ALA A 709 -8.40 21.46 20.64
N ALA A 710 -7.27 22.01 21.10
CA ALA A 710 -6.13 21.25 21.60
C ALA A 710 -6.43 20.19 22.69
N PRO A 711 -7.25 20.44 23.74
CA PRO A 711 -7.51 19.42 24.74
C PRO A 711 -8.32 18.24 24.18
N LEU A 712 -9.17 18.48 23.17
CA LEU A 712 -9.90 17.42 22.49
C LEU A 712 -8.98 16.58 21.60
N ASP A 713 -8.10 17.23 20.83
CA ASP A 713 -7.11 16.56 20.00
C ASP A 713 -6.21 15.65 20.85
N ALA A 714 -5.65 16.18 21.94
CA ALA A 714 -4.85 15.40 22.89
C ALA A 714 -5.61 14.19 23.47
N ALA A 715 -6.88 14.39 23.87
CA ALA A 715 -7.74 13.34 24.38
C ALA A 715 -8.02 12.25 23.35
N LEU A 716 -8.17 12.63 22.07
CA LEU A 716 -8.39 11.69 20.96
C LEU A 716 -7.16 10.82 20.72
N HIS A 717 -5.96 11.41 20.72
CA HIS A 717 -4.70 10.68 20.61
C HIS A 717 -4.49 9.69 21.77
N ASP A 718 -4.75 10.13 23.00
CA ASP A 718 -4.70 9.25 24.17
C ASP A 718 -5.71 8.10 24.04
N ALA A 719 -6.97 8.41 23.69
CA ALA A 719 -8.03 7.43 23.54
C ALA A 719 -7.71 6.39 22.46
N PHE A 720 -7.16 6.84 21.33
CA PHE A 720 -6.75 5.99 20.22
C PHE A 720 -5.65 5.00 20.66
N GLY A 721 -4.55 5.48 21.25
CA GLY A 721 -3.47 4.60 21.69
C GLY A 721 -3.93 3.63 22.78
N ARG A 722 -4.84 4.07 23.65
CA ARG A 722 -5.49 3.21 24.66
C ARG A 722 -6.38 2.13 24.04
N ALA A 723 -7.20 2.46 23.04
CA ALA A 723 -8.04 1.51 22.34
C ALA A 723 -7.20 0.49 21.55
N ALA A 724 -6.12 0.95 20.92
CA ALA A 724 -5.17 0.13 20.19
C ALA A 724 -4.18 -0.65 21.10
N LYS A 725 -4.13 -0.32 22.40
CA LYS A 725 -3.21 -0.88 23.41
C LYS A 725 -1.73 -0.70 23.07
N VAL A 726 -1.38 0.43 22.47
CA VAL A 726 -0.02 0.81 22.08
C VAL A 726 0.32 2.21 22.60
N ASP A 727 1.61 2.50 22.72
CA ASP A 727 2.06 3.89 22.86
C ASP A 727 1.62 4.67 21.62
N VAL A 728 0.98 5.83 21.80
CA VAL A 728 0.46 6.60 20.66
C VAL A 728 1.56 7.00 19.67
N TYR A 729 2.81 7.20 20.13
CA TYR A 729 3.91 7.55 19.23
C TYR A 729 4.39 6.37 18.37
N GLU A 730 4.14 5.13 18.80
CA GLU A 730 4.31 3.93 17.95
C GLU A 730 3.20 3.82 16.90
N ALA A 731 2.06 4.48 17.15
CA ALA A 731 0.91 4.47 16.26
C ALA A 731 0.95 5.51 15.13
N TYR A 732 2.00 6.32 15.04
CA TYR A 732 2.17 7.29 13.96
C TYR A 732 2.87 6.72 12.72
N GLY A 733 2.93 5.38 12.61
CA GLY A 733 3.52 4.67 11.50
C GLY A 733 2.49 4.01 10.58
N ARG A 734 2.98 3.46 9.46
CA ARG A 734 2.19 2.74 8.43
C ARG A 734 1.30 1.60 8.94
N GLU A 735 1.54 1.11 10.16
CA GLU A 735 0.75 0.04 10.77
C GLU A 735 -0.62 0.53 11.26
N HIS A 736 -0.73 1.83 11.54
CA HIS A 736 -1.88 2.45 12.18
C HIS A 736 -2.42 3.68 11.44
N MET A 737 -1.59 4.34 10.63
CA MET A 737 -1.99 5.45 9.76
C MET A 737 -2.36 4.93 8.36
N GLN A 738 -3.54 5.31 7.87
CA GLN A 738 -4.00 4.95 6.53
C GLN A 738 -3.25 5.71 5.44
N TYR A 739 -2.99 7.00 5.67
CA TYR A 739 -2.36 7.89 4.71
C TYR A 739 -0.93 8.22 5.15
N ASP A 740 -0.04 8.31 4.17
CA ASP A 740 1.28 8.86 4.37
C ASP A 740 1.24 10.41 4.38
N LEU A 741 2.37 11.03 4.70
CA LEU A 741 2.50 12.47 4.80
C LEU A 741 2.33 13.19 3.45
N SER A 742 2.36 12.49 2.31
CA SER A 742 2.13 13.12 1.00
C SER A 742 0.74 13.71 0.87
N ARG A 743 -0.22 13.22 1.66
CA ARG A 743 -1.58 13.73 1.74
C ARG A 743 -1.64 15.22 2.09
N TRP A 744 -0.75 15.67 2.99
CA TRP A 744 -0.74 17.05 3.48
C TRP A 744 0.45 17.85 2.98
N LEU A 745 1.61 17.19 2.78
CA LEU A 745 2.87 17.86 2.44
C LEU A 745 3.29 17.67 0.98
N GLY A 746 2.48 16.96 0.18
CA GLY A 746 2.70 16.75 -1.24
C GLY A 746 3.67 15.60 -1.60
N PRO A 747 3.93 15.38 -2.90
CA PRO A 747 4.58 14.15 -3.41
C PRO A 747 5.99 13.85 -2.86
N ARG A 748 6.70 14.84 -2.32
CA ARG A 748 8.02 14.64 -1.69
C ARG A 748 7.96 13.70 -0.49
N PHE A 749 6.79 13.60 0.15
CA PHE A 749 6.55 12.79 1.34
C PHE A 749 5.88 11.44 1.03
N ASN A 750 5.89 11.00 -0.23
CA ASN A 750 5.37 9.68 -0.62
C ASN A 750 6.04 8.56 0.19
N ASP A 751 5.22 7.64 0.71
CA ASP A 751 5.62 6.52 1.55
C ASP A 751 6.33 6.91 2.88
N ARG A 752 6.25 8.18 3.32
CA ARG A 752 6.78 8.66 4.60
C ARG A 752 5.67 8.90 5.61
N HIS A 753 5.81 8.39 6.82
CA HIS A 753 4.85 8.59 7.93
C HIS A 753 5.50 9.40 9.05
N ILE A 754 4.68 9.94 9.95
CA ILE A 754 5.17 10.74 11.10
C ILE A 754 6.20 9.94 11.91
N ALA A 755 5.99 8.65 12.14
CA ALA A 755 6.93 7.78 12.86
C ALA A 755 8.34 7.73 12.24
N ASP A 756 8.49 7.98 10.94
CA ASP A 756 9.81 8.01 10.28
C ASP A 756 10.65 9.24 10.71
N TYR A 757 10.01 10.23 11.33
CA TYR A 757 10.62 11.48 11.81
C TYR A 757 10.73 11.56 13.33
N LEU A 758 10.21 10.54 14.04
CA LEU A 758 10.33 10.45 15.50
C LEU A 758 11.66 9.81 15.90
N ARG A 759 12.18 10.22 17.05
CA ARG A 759 13.35 9.59 17.69
C ARG A 759 12.92 8.78 18.89
N GLN A 760 13.78 7.89 19.37
CA GLN A 760 13.57 7.31 20.69
C GLN A 760 13.66 8.40 21.77
N PRO A 761 12.69 8.46 22.70
CA PRO A 761 12.65 9.52 23.68
C PRO A 761 13.76 9.29 24.73
N PRO A 762 14.50 10.35 25.13
CA PRO A 762 15.43 10.23 26.25
C PRO A 762 14.66 10.07 27.57
N GLU A 763 15.29 9.45 28.58
CA GLU A 763 14.71 9.37 29.93
C GLU A 763 14.55 10.76 30.58
N ARG A 764 15.38 11.72 30.16
CA ARG A 764 15.40 13.09 30.68
C ARG A 764 15.51 14.12 29.57
N ILE A 765 14.86 15.26 29.74
CA ILE A 765 14.89 16.38 28.80
C ILE A 765 15.10 17.69 29.55
N ASP A 766 15.92 18.59 29.00
CA ASP A 766 16.15 19.92 29.57
C ASP A 766 14.86 20.75 29.56
N ALA A 767 14.61 21.49 30.63
CA ALA A 767 13.43 22.33 30.74
C ALA A 767 13.77 23.81 30.69
N PHE A 768 13.12 24.54 29.79
CA PHE A 768 13.19 26.00 29.77
C PHE A 768 12.36 26.57 30.91
N HIS A 769 13.00 27.48 31.66
CA HIS A 769 12.37 28.29 32.69
C HIS A 769 12.13 29.70 32.16
N LEU A 770 10.87 30.14 32.17
CA LEU A 770 10.50 31.50 31.81
C LEU A 770 11.00 32.51 32.83
N VAL A 771 11.61 33.57 32.32
CA VAL A 771 11.96 34.79 33.06
C VAL A 771 11.09 35.91 32.51
N GLY A 772 9.94 36.10 33.13
CA GLY A 772 8.97 37.14 32.80
C GLY A 772 9.51 38.55 33.03
N GLY A 773 8.89 39.56 32.40
CA GLY A 773 9.30 40.96 32.57
C GLY A 773 9.08 41.53 33.97
N LEU A 774 8.23 40.88 34.79
CA LEU A 774 7.98 41.22 36.20
C LEU A 774 8.75 40.33 37.19
N ASP A 775 9.45 39.30 36.70
CA ASP A 775 10.13 38.36 37.58
C ASP A 775 11.34 39.00 38.25
N LYS A 776 11.43 38.77 39.56
CA LYS A 776 12.55 39.22 40.39
C LYS A 776 13.79 38.40 40.09
N LEU A 777 14.92 39.05 39.88
CA LEU A 777 16.12 38.32 39.46
C LEU A 777 16.95 37.83 40.65
N THR A 778 16.93 38.57 41.75
CA THR A 778 17.72 38.27 42.96
C THR A 778 16.85 38.16 44.21
N ALA A 779 17.29 37.37 45.18
CA ALA A 779 16.64 37.25 46.48
C ALA A 779 16.49 38.59 47.23
N ALA A 780 17.29 39.61 46.88
CA ALA A 780 17.20 40.95 47.47
C ALA A 780 15.96 41.74 47.01
N GLU A 781 15.36 41.35 45.88
CA GLU A 781 14.12 41.96 45.36
C GLU A 781 12.86 41.34 45.99
N VAL A 782 13.01 40.24 46.74
CA VAL A 782 11.90 39.53 47.40
C VAL A 782 11.38 40.34 48.59
N THR A 783 10.07 40.52 48.63
CA THR A 783 9.32 41.33 49.59
C THR A 783 8.37 40.46 50.40
N ALA A 784 7.82 41.00 51.49
CA ALA A 784 6.83 40.29 52.31
C ALA A 784 5.53 39.96 51.55
N ASP A 785 5.23 40.71 50.47
CA ASP A 785 4.05 40.51 49.63
C ASP A 785 4.19 39.33 48.65
N ASP A 786 5.38 38.74 48.50
CA ASP A 786 5.56 37.57 47.63
C ASP A 786 5.02 36.28 48.28
N PRO A 787 4.63 35.27 47.47
CA PRO A 787 4.11 34.00 47.98
C PRO A 787 5.04 33.32 48.98
N GLN A 788 4.48 32.89 50.12
CA GLN A 788 5.18 32.21 51.22
C GLN A 788 4.84 30.71 51.24
N ASP A 789 4.96 30.05 50.10
CA ASP A 789 4.54 28.65 49.88
C ASP A 789 5.71 27.66 49.75
N GLY A 790 6.93 28.09 50.06
CA GLY A 790 8.14 27.26 50.01
C GLY A 790 8.74 27.10 48.61
N LEU A 791 8.20 27.78 47.60
CA LEU A 791 8.82 27.90 46.27
C LEU A 791 9.65 29.20 46.17
N PRO A 792 10.72 29.24 45.34
CA PRO A 792 11.50 30.46 45.14
C PRO A 792 10.67 31.59 44.51
N ASN A 793 11.04 32.84 44.84
CA ASN A 793 10.43 34.06 44.30
C ASN A 793 11.40 34.86 43.41
N SER A 794 12.62 34.37 43.20
CA SER A 794 13.65 35.03 42.40
C SER A 794 14.43 34.03 41.55
N LEU A 795 14.93 34.49 40.40
CA LEU A 795 15.68 33.66 39.44
C LEU A 795 16.90 32.98 40.09
N ASP A 796 17.71 33.72 40.84
CA ASP A 796 18.90 33.17 41.50
C ASP A 796 18.56 31.99 42.44
N ALA A 797 17.45 32.09 43.16
CA ALA A 797 16.97 31.07 44.07
C ALA A 797 16.38 29.86 43.31
N TRP A 798 15.70 30.09 42.18
CA TRP A 798 15.25 29.02 41.28
C TRP A 798 16.42 28.23 40.69
N ILE A 799 17.46 28.91 40.21
CA ILE A 799 18.68 28.26 39.68
C ILE A 799 19.35 27.41 40.76
N ARG A 800 19.49 27.93 42.00
CA ARG A 800 20.06 27.16 43.12
C ARG A 800 19.26 25.92 43.48
N ARG A 801 17.94 26.01 43.41
CA ARG A 801 17.05 24.92 43.81
C ARG A 801 17.06 23.77 42.81
N GLU A 802 17.02 24.09 41.52
CA GLU A 802 16.70 23.11 40.47
C GLU A 802 17.80 22.91 39.44
N GLY A 803 18.92 23.63 39.54
CA GLY A 803 20.02 23.51 38.56
C GLY A 803 19.66 24.02 37.17
N ILE A 804 18.72 24.98 37.10
CA ILE A 804 18.20 25.52 35.84
C ILE A 804 19.33 26.10 35.01
N HIS A 805 19.42 25.67 33.76
CA HIS A 805 20.44 26.11 32.81
C HIS A 805 19.88 26.46 31.42
N CYS A 806 18.57 26.30 31.21
CA CYS A 806 17.83 26.75 30.05
C CYS A 806 16.84 27.85 30.47
N LEU A 807 16.97 29.06 29.93
CA LEU A 807 16.14 30.20 30.29
C LEU A 807 15.45 30.78 29.06
N LYS A 808 14.14 31.00 29.14
CA LYS A 808 13.36 31.77 28.17
C LYS A 808 13.14 33.17 28.70
N VAL A 809 13.71 34.18 28.06
CA VAL A 809 13.67 35.57 28.54
C VAL A 809 12.57 36.33 27.80
N LYS A 810 11.51 36.72 28.52
CA LYS A 810 10.48 37.61 27.98
C LYS A 810 10.99 39.05 27.99
N LEU A 811 10.98 39.65 26.81
CA LEU A 811 11.40 41.00 26.49
C LEU A 811 10.18 41.87 26.16
N ARG A 812 10.37 43.18 26.06
CA ARG A 812 9.30 44.15 25.71
C ARG A 812 9.04 44.23 24.21
N GLY A 813 10.06 44.02 23.37
CA GLY A 813 9.96 44.14 21.92
C GLY A 813 9.81 45.57 21.38
N THR A 814 9.68 46.56 22.26
CA THR A 814 9.44 47.98 21.94
C THR A 814 10.46 48.92 22.59
N ASP A 815 11.37 48.40 23.42
CA ASP A 815 12.31 49.16 24.23
C ASP A 815 13.68 48.45 24.24
N LEU A 816 14.43 48.65 23.16
CA LEU A 816 15.69 47.94 22.91
C LEU A 816 16.73 48.12 24.03
N PRO A 817 16.93 49.32 24.62
CA PRO A 817 17.82 49.48 25.76
C PRO A 817 17.38 48.66 26.98
N TRP A 818 16.09 48.61 27.29
CA TRP A 818 15.58 47.79 28.39
C TRP A 818 15.76 46.30 28.10
N ASP A 819 15.47 45.87 26.88
CA ASP A 819 15.58 44.46 26.46
C ASP A 819 17.02 43.94 26.58
N ILE A 820 17.99 44.72 26.10
CA ILE A 820 19.42 44.39 26.21
C ILE A 820 19.84 44.33 27.68
N GLN A 821 19.43 45.32 28.49
CA GLN A 821 19.78 45.34 29.90
C GLN A 821 19.18 44.15 30.65
N ARG A 822 17.92 43.80 30.36
CA ARG A 822 17.24 42.64 30.94
C ARG A 822 17.98 41.36 30.62
N LEU A 823 18.37 41.17 29.38
CA LEU A 823 19.12 39.99 28.95
C LEU A 823 20.50 39.90 29.62
N LEU A 824 21.23 41.03 29.72
CA LEU A 824 22.52 41.09 30.40
C LEU A 824 22.39 40.73 31.88
N ASP A 825 21.37 41.23 32.57
CA ASP A 825 21.14 40.94 33.97
C ASP A 825 20.78 39.47 34.22
N VAL A 826 19.89 38.90 33.40
CA VAL A 826 19.54 37.48 33.46
C VAL A 826 20.77 36.62 33.22
N SER A 827 21.54 36.90 32.17
CA SER A 827 22.75 36.13 31.83
C SER A 827 23.82 36.23 32.92
N ARG A 828 24.03 37.43 33.48
CA ARG A 828 24.98 37.66 34.57
C ARG A 828 24.61 36.85 35.82
N ILE A 829 23.36 36.93 36.25
CA ILE A 829 22.87 36.24 37.45
C ILE A 829 22.93 34.72 37.25
N ALA A 830 22.51 34.24 36.07
CA ALA A 830 22.60 32.82 35.75
C ALA A 830 24.05 32.31 35.80
N ARG A 831 24.99 33.01 35.15
CA ARG A 831 26.42 32.66 35.16
C ARG A 831 27.07 32.75 36.54
N GLU A 832 26.60 33.65 37.40
CA GLU A 832 27.04 33.75 38.80
C GLU A 832 26.61 32.52 39.60
N GLU A 833 25.35 32.11 39.52
CA GLU A 833 24.85 30.92 40.22
C GLU A 833 25.39 29.61 39.61
N HIS A 834 25.49 29.52 38.29
CA HIS A 834 26.07 28.37 37.59
C HIS A 834 27.51 28.09 38.01
N ARG A 835 28.34 29.14 38.20
CA ARG A 835 29.70 28.98 38.74
C ARG A 835 29.72 28.39 40.14
N LYS A 836 28.72 28.69 40.98
CA LYS A 836 28.60 28.12 42.34
C LYS A 836 28.18 26.65 42.29
N LEU A 837 27.34 26.28 41.31
CA LEU A 837 26.80 24.93 41.13
C LEU A 837 27.68 24.02 40.25
N GLY A 838 28.70 24.56 39.58
CA GLY A 838 29.53 23.82 38.63
C GLY A 838 28.89 23.59 37.27
N ILE A 839 27.80 24.30 36.95
CA ILE A 839 27.11 24.26 35.65
C ILE A 839 27.93 25.05 34.63
N LYS A 840 28.18 24.46 33.46
CA LYS A 840 29.07 25.05 32.43
C LYS A 840 28.31 25.68 31.26
N GLN A 841 27.08 25.25 31.02
CA GLN A 841 26.28 25.65 29.87
C GLN A 841 25.11 26.52 30.32
N LEU A 842 24.77 27.51 29.49
CA LEU A 842 23.60 28.37 29.65
C LEU A 842 22.97 28.51 28.28
N TRP A 843 21.72 28.06 28.15
CA TRP A 843 20.91 28.21 26.94
C TRP A 843 19.88 29.32 27.15
N LEU A 844 19.75 30.20 26.16
CA LEU A 844 18.83 31.33 26.19
C LEU A 844 17.92 31.28 24.98
N THR A 845 16.61 31.41 25.20
CA THR A 845 15.65 31.77 24.16
C THR A 845 15.14 33.18 24.44
N LEU A 846 15.03 33.99 23.39
CA LEU A 846 14.58 35.37 23.50
C LEU A 846 13.18 35.48 22.92
N ASP A 847 12.31 36.16 23.65
CA ASP A 847 10.91 36.29 23.29
C ASP A 847 10.52 37.76 23.44
N THR A 848 10.42 38.46 22.32
CA THR A 848 10.07 39.90 22.27
C THR A 848 8.60 40.19 22.47
N ASN A 849 7.82 39.18 22.89
CA ASN A 849 6.40 39.28 23.12
C ASN A 849 5.64 39.75 21.87
N GLU A 850 6.16 39.45 20.67
CA GLU A 850 5.55 39.82 19.37
C GLU A 850 5.27 41.32 19.16
N MET A 851 5.78 42.19 20.03
CA MET A 851 5.57 43.64 19.95
C MET A 851 6.61 44.32 19.04
N CYS A 852 7.41 43.54 18.31
CA CYS A 852 8.38 44.08 17.35
C CYS A 852 7.61 44.68 16.18
N GLU A 853 7.60 46.01 16.05
CA GLU A 853 6.95 46.68 14.92
C GLU A 853 7.61 46.37 13.57
N TRP A 854 8.92 46.06 13.55
CA TRP A 854 9.70 45.81 12.33
C TRP A 854 10.80 44.76 12.56
N PRO A 855 11.14 43.91 11.55
CA PRO A 855 12.19 42.88 11.66
C PRO A 855 13.58 43.41 12.06
N GLU A 856 13.91 44.65 11.71
CA GLU A 856 15.17 45.31 12.03
C GLU A 856 15.39 45.46 13.54
N TYR A 857 14.32 45.50 14.33
CA TYR A 857 14.42 45.49 15.79
C TYR A 857 15.03 44.19 16.30
N ALA A 858 14.56 43.05 15.78
CA ALA A 858 15.07 41.74 16.12
C ALA A 858 16.50 41.56 15.59
N GLU A 859 16.80 42.08 14.39
CA GLU A 859 18.15 42.08 13.84
C GLU A 859 19.13 42.87 14.73
N GLU A 860 18.79 44.11 15.13
CA GLU A 860 19.65 44.94 15.99
C GLU A 860 19.82 44.33 17.39
N LEU A 861 18.76 43.72 17.95
CA LEU A 861 18.84 42.97 19.21
C LEU A 861 19.84 41.81 19.09
N LEU A 862 19.75 41.01 18.02
CA LEU A 862 20.63 39.86 17.80
C LEU A 862 22.07 40.25 17.44
N LEU A 863 22.26 41.31 16.65
CA LEU A 863 23.58 41.85 16.32
C LEU A 863 24.34 42.28 17.59
N ARG A 864 23.63 42.88 18.55
CA ARG A 864 24.21 43.29 19.84
C ARG A 864 24.46 42.12 20.79
N VAL A 865 23.71 41.02 20.65
CA VAL A 865 23.80 39.83 21.50
C VAL A 865 24.72 38.74 20.92
N ARG A 866 25.08 38.81 19.62
CA ARG A 866 25.99 37.91 18.90
C ARG A 866 25.61 36.41 18.94
N GLU A 867 24.36 36.04 18.68
CA GLU A 867 23.99 34.63 18.43
C GLU A 867 22.98 34.47 17.27
N GLN A 868 23.00 33.29 16.63
CA GLN A 868 22.37 32.96 15.35
C GLN A 868 21.13 32.07 15.52
N ALA A 869 20.14 32.28 14.63
CA ALA A 869 18.83 31.64 14.46
C ALA A 869 17.64 32.36 15.13
N VAL A 870 16.74 32.93 14.31
CA VAL A 870 15.43 33.50 14.70
C VAL A 870 14.35 32.47 14.42
N ILE A 871 13.49 32.18 15.38
CA ILE A 871 12.40 31.21 15.23
C ILE A 871 11.06 31.93 15.34
N ILE A 872 10.11 31.63 14.44
CA ILE A 872 8.73 32.12 14.56
C ILE A 872 8.01 31.33 15.66
N ASP A 873 7.33 32.03 16.57
CA ASP A 873 6.71 31.44 17.76
C ASP A 873 5.16 31.41 17.67
N GLU A 874 4.46 32.44 18.11
CA GLU A 874 2.99 32.42 18.22
C GLU A 874 2.26 32.59 16.89
N ALA A 875 2.78 33.42 15.99
CA ALA A 875 2.13 33.77 14.71
C ALA A 875 1.99 32.61 13.71
N MET A 876 2.58 31.44 14.01
CA MET A 876 2.45 30.22 13.20
C MET A 876 1.24 29.40 13.64
N ALA A 877 0.19 29.35 12.81
CA ALA A 877 -1.06 28.65 13.09
C ALA A 877 -1.53 27.74 11.93
N SER A 878 -0.76 27.63 10.84
CA SER A 878 -1.01 26.71 9.73
C SER A 878 0.28 26.36 8.97
N LEU A 879 0.16 25.45 7.98
CA LEU A 879 1.27 25.12 7.08
C LEU A 879 1.64 26.29 6.17
N GLU A 880 0.68 27.13 5.78
CA GLU A 880 0.93 28.35 5.01
C GLU A 880 1.74 29.37 5.83
N ASP A 881 1.49 29.47 7.13
CA ASP A 881 2.27 30.35 8.02
C ASP A 881 3.74 29.89 8.11
N LEU A 882 4.00 28.57 8.07
CA LEU A 882 5.35 28.03 7.97
C LEU A 882 6.03 28.49 6.68
N GLU A 883 5.36 28.37 5.53
CA GLU A 883 5.89 28.79 4.24
C GLU A 883 6.20 30.29 4.22
N LEU A 884 5.25 31.11 4.68
CA LEU A 884 5.41 32.55 4.78
C LEU A 884 6.56 32.94 5.74
N ALA A 885 6.70 32.26 6.88
CA ALA A 885 7.81 32.52 7.79
C ALA A 885 9.18 32.24 7.13
N MET A 886 9.29 31.17 6.33
CA MET A 886 10.51 30.88 5.59
C MET A 886 10.78 31.92 4.50
N GLU A 887 9.75 32.42 3.81
CA GLU A 887 9.87 33.53 2.84
C GLU A 887 10.33 34.83 3.50
N LEU A 888 9.87 35.12 4.72
CA LEU A 888 10.24 36.30 5.51
C LEU A 888 11.63 36.19 6.15
N GLY A 889 12.34 35.07 5.96
CA GLY A 889 13.72 34.88 6.42
C GLY A 889 13.87 34.39 7.86
N TYR A 890 12.79 33.88 8.48
CA TYR A 890 12.90 33.17 9.75
C TYR A 890 13.77 31.92 9.58
N SER A 891 14.57 31.62 10.60
CA SER A 891 15.49 30.48 10.59
C SER A 891 14.85 29.18 11.08
N GLY A 892 13.66 29.20 11.69
CA GLY A 892 13.02 28.03 12.27
C GLY A 892 11.62 28.28 12.84
N VAL A 893 10.99 27.26 13.46
CA VAL A 893 9.61 27.33 14.01
C VAL A 893 9.48 26.83 15.45
N ALA A 894 8.51 27.34 16.21
CA ALA A 894 8.14 26.81 17.52
C ALA A 894 6.88 25.93 17.40
N LEU A 895 6.97 24.70 17.89
CA LEU A 895 5.83 23.77 17.95
C LEU A 895 5.16 23.87 19.32
N LYS A 896 3.83 23.78 19.37
CA LYS A 896 3.06 23.92 20.62
C LYS A 896 2.01 22.84 20.78
N ALA A 897 2.10 22.02 21.84
CA ALA A 897 1.08 21.00 22.09
C ALA A 897 -0.33 21.61 22.30
N CYS A 898 -0.38 22.86 22.78
CA CYS A 898 -1.63 23.62 22.92
C CYS A 898 -2.19 24.19 21.60
N LYS A 899 -1.56 23.93 20.44
CA LYS A 899 -2.07 24.24 19.09
C LYS A 899 -2.54 23.00 18.31
N CYS A 900 -2.88 21.92 19.01
CA CYS A 900 -3.23 20.59 18.48
C CYS A 900 -2.02 19.80 18.01
N GLN A 901 -1.78 18.66 18.66
CA GLN A 901 -0.68 17.75 18.39
C GLN A 901 -0.71 17.18 16.97
N SER A 902 -1.90 16.97 16.40
CA SER A 902 -2.06 16.51 15.02
C SER A 902 -1.38 17.42 13.99
N ALA A 903 -1.57 18.73 14.09
CA ALA A 903 -0.94 19.70 13.18
C ALA A 903 0.57 19.76 13.41
N GLU A 904 0.99 19.84 14.67
CA GLU A 904 2.40 19.97 15.06
C GLU A 904 3.27 18.79 14.61
N LEU A 905 2.73 17.56 14.62
CA LEU A 905 3.44 16.39 14.13
C LEU A 905 3.69 16.44 12.61
N VAL A 906 2.74 16.98 11.84
CA VAL A 906 2.87 17.16 10.38
C VAL A 906 3.88 18.29 10.08
N ILE A 907 3.79 19.40 10.80
CA ILE A 907 4.74 20.52 10.70
C ILE A 907 6.16 20.07 11.08
N ALA A 908 6.31 19.29 12.15
CA ALA A 908 7.59 18.75 12.56
C ALA A 908 8.22 17.86 11.48
N ALA A 909 7.43 16.97 10.87
CA ALA A 909 7.92 16.14 9.76
C ALA A 909 8.41 16.99 8.59
N ARG A 910 7.68 18.06 8.25
CA ARG A 910 8.11 19.02 7.22
C ARG A 910 9.41 19.73 7.60
N ALA A 911 9.49 20.23 8.82
CA ALA A 911 10.65 20.97 9.32
C ALA A 911 11.91 20.09 9.32
N ILE A 912 11.81 18.83 9.77
CA ILE A 912 12.93 17.88 9.78
C ILE A 912 13.43 17.60 8.36
N GLU A 913 12.51 17.36 7.42
CA GLU A 913 12.82 17.07 6.03
C GLU A 913 13.50 18.24 5.30
N ASP A 914 13.16 19.48 5.68
CA ASP A 914 13.77 20.70 5.13
C ASP A 914 15.01 21.18 5.92
N GLY A 915 15.36 20.49 7.02
CA GLY A 915 16.45 20.92 7.90
C GLY A 915 16.15 22.23 8.64
N ILE A 916 14.87 22.57 8.81
CA ILE A 916 14.40 23.74 9.54
C ILE A 916 14.48 23.42 11.04
N PRO A 917 15.28 24.15 11.84
CA PRO A 917 15.36 23.94 13.27
C PRO A 917 14.06 24.35 13.96
N PHE A 918 13.66 23.61 15.00
CA PHE A 918 12.45 23.91 15.77
C PHE A 918 12.59 23.57 17.26
N SER A 919 11.74 24.16 18.10
CA SER A 919 11.69 23.91 19.55
C SER A 919 10.26 23.78 20.06
N ILE A 920 10.05 23.17 21.23
CA ILE A 920 8.72 23.12 21.88
C ILE A 920 8.60 24.30 22.85
N GLN A 921 7.67 25.22 22.56
CA GLN A 921 7.50 26.47 23.32
C GLN A 921 6.03 26.67 23.74
N ASP A 922 5.60 25.93 24.77
CA ASP A 922 4.28 26.09 25.36
C ASP A 922 4.28 27.09 26.53
N LEU A 923 3.35 28.05 26.51
CA LEU A 923 3.32 29.20 27.44
C LEU A 923 3.35 28.80 28.93
N ALA A 924 2.39 27.97 29.35
CA ALA A 924 2.28 27.44 30.70
C ALA A 924 1.35 26.22 30.70
N CYS A 925 1.91 25.02 30.53
CA CYS A 925 1.17 23.77 30.65
C CYS A 925 1.33 23.21 32.08
N PRO A 926 0.27 23.18 32.91
CA PRO A 926 0.24 22.41 34.15
C PRO A 926 -0.39 21.02 33.94
N GLY A 927 -0.25 20.14 34.92
CA GLY A 927 -0.89 18.82 34.92
C GLY A 927 -0.58 18.00 33.66
N ILE A 928 -1.56 17.23 33.17
CA ILE A 928 -1.38 16.36 32.01
C ILE A 928 -0.97 17.10 30.72
N ALA A 929 -1.24 18.40 30.61
CA ALA A 929 -0.78 19.22 29.47
C ALA A 929 0.76 19.29 29.42
N LEU A 930 1.44 19.32 30.59
CA LEU A 930 2.90 19.28 30.64
C LEU A 930 3.44 17.91 30.22
N LEU A 931 2.77 16.83 30.64
CA LEU A 931 3.15 15.47 30.24
C LEU A 931 3.08 15.33 28.72
N GLN A 932 2.01 15.84 28.09
CA GLN A 932 1.86 15.87 26.64
C GLN A 932 3.00 16.62 25.96
N SER A 933 3.22 17.89 26.36
CA SER A 933 4.23 18.78 25.77
C SER A 933 5.64 18.20 25.88
N ALA A 934 6.01 17.71 27.07
CA ALA A 934 7.32 17.10 27.29
C ALA A 934 7.50 15.81 26.50
N ARG A 935 6.45 14.98 26.37
CA ARG A 935 6.51 13.76 25.57
C ARG A 935 6.66 14.09 24.08
N LEU A 936 5.98 15.12 23.58
CA LEU A 936 6.14 15.60 22.21
C LEU A 936 7.58 16.06 21.95
N GLY A 937 8.16 16.87 22.84
CA GLY A 937 9.55 17.32 22.74
C GLY A 937 10.60 16.21 22.88
N ALA A 938 10.30 15.18 23.67
CA ALA A 938 11.17 14.01 23.79
C ALA A 938 11.22 13.17 22.50
N GLN A 939 10.08 13.06 21.80
CA GLN A 939 9.92 12.25 20.59
C GLN A 939 10.42 12.95 19.33
N LEU A 940 10.60 14.28 19.36
CA LEU A 940 11.05 15.08 18.21
C LEU A 940 12.51 15.57 18.39
N PRO A 941 13.28 15.69 17.30
CA PRO A 941 14.65 16.22 17.33
C PRO A 941 14.68 17.75 17.45
N THR A 942 14.15 18.27 18.57
CA THR A 942 14.13 19.71 18.86
C THR A 942 15.55 20.27 19.05
N ILE A 943 15.74 21.57 18.81
CA ILE A 943 17.02 22.27 19.03
C ILE A 943 17.54 22.02 20.44
N HIS A 944 16.67 22.22 21.43
CA HIS A 944 16.96 21.95 22.82
C HIS A 944 15.68 22.00 23.67
N GLY A 945 15.56 21.07 24.62
CA GLY A 945 14.60 21.11 25.71
C GLY A 945 13.11 21.26 25.36
N VAL A 946 12.32 21.52 26.41
CA VAL A 946 10.88 21.84 26.36
C VAL A 946 10.54 22.94 27.38
N GLU A 947 9.60 23.81 27.05
CA GLU A 947 9.10 24.82 27.99
C GLU A 947 8.30 24.20 29.14
N SER A 948 8.58 24.57 30.39
CA SER A 948 7.95 23.98 31.58
C SER A 948 7.67 25.02 32.66
N ASN A 949 6.84 26.01 32.32
CA ASN A 949 6.56 27.13 33.24
C ASN A 949 5.39 26.87 34.18
N GLY A 950 4.57 25.84 33.91
CA GLY A 950 3.43 25.49 34.77
C GLY A 950 3.84 25.26 36.23
N ARG A 951 5.05 24.76 36.47
CA ARG A 951 5.62 24.59 37.83
C ARG A 951 5.86 25.91 38.59
N GLN A 952 6.07 27.02 37.87
CA GLN A 952 6.33 28.33 38.46
C GLN A 952 5.01 29.06 38.73
N PHE A 953 4.13 29.08 37.73
CA PHE A 953 2.90 29.88 37.78
C PHE A 953 1.68 29.11 38.27
N TYR A 954 1.59 27.81 38.02
CA TYR A 954 0.45 26.95 38.41
C TYR A 954 0.91 25.65 39.13
N PRO A 955 1.78 25.73 40.16
CA PRO A 955 2.36 24.54 40.79
C PRO A 955 1.32 23.63 41.44
N ARG A 956 0.25 24.21 42.01
CA ARG A 956 -0.81 23.47 42.70
C ARG A 956 -1.72 22.72 41.74
N THR A 957 -1.92 23.27 40.54
CA THR A 957 -2.72 22.64 39.48
C THR A 957 -2.13 21.30 39.07
N SER A 958 -0.86 21.02 39.36
CA SER A 958 -0.19 19.74 39.03
C SER A 958 -0.04 18.79 40.24
N ASP A 959 -0.61 19.11 41.40
CA ASP A 959 -0.44 18.32 42.63
C ASP A 959 -0.95 16.87 42.51
N PRO A 960 -2.10 16.57 41.85
CA PRO A 960 -2.54 15.20 41.62
C PRO A 960 -1.54 14.42 40.76
N GLU A 961 -1.14 14.99 39.62
CA GLU A 961 -0.24 14.33 38.68
C GLU A 961 1.16 14.12 39.27
N ARG A 962 1.62 15.03 40.14
CA ARG A 962 2.91 14.91 40.84
C ARG A 962 3.01 13.66 41.69
N GLN A 963 1.89 13.15 42.23
CA GLN A 963 1.90 11.91 43.02
C GLN A 963 2.26 10.68 42.18
N VAL A 964 1.91 10.70 40.90
CA VAL A 964 2.15 9.60 39.95
C VAL A 964 3.43 9.82 39.14
N HIS A 965 3.70 11.07 38.76
CA HIS A 965 4.81 11.49 37.90
C HIS A 965 5.70 12.55 38.59
N PRO A 966 6.33 12.26 39.73
CA PRO A 966 7.05 13.26 40.52
C PRO A 966 8.17 13.96 39.75
N GLY A 967 8.89 13.21 38.90
CA GLY A 967 9.99 13.71 38.07
C GLY A 967 9.58 14.69 36.96
N MET A 968 8.30 14.75 36.63
CA MET A 968 7.75 15.70 35.64
C MET A 968 7.42 17.06 36.24
N TYR A 969 7.28 17.14 37.57
CA TYR A 969 6.92 18.38 38.27
C TYR A 969 7.97 18.79 39.31
N HIS A 970 9.09 18.08 39.37
CA HIS A 970 10.24 18.41 40.18
C HIS A 970 11.52 18.25 39.35
N LEU A 971 12.08 19.39 38.95
CA LEU A 971 13.31 19.43 38.15
C LEU A 971 14.51 18.96 38.97
N SER A 972 15.31 18.11 38.35
CA SER A 972 16.63 17.71 38.86
C SER A 972 17.67 18.06 37.81
N ASP A 973 18.67 18.86 38.19
CA ASP A 973 19.74 19.33 37.30
C ASP A 973 19.22 20.06 36.03
N GLY A 974 18.10 20.76 36.15
CA GLY A 974 17.45 21.48 35.05
C GLY A 974 16.68 20.58 34.07
N GLN A 975 16.49 19.30 34.40
CA GLN A 975 15.82 18.32 33.54
C GLN A 975 14.52 17.74 34.13
N LEU A 976 13.53 17.51 33.25
CA LEU A 976 12.35 16.70 33.54
C LEU A 976 12.69 15.22 33.38
N ASP A 977 12.10 14.37 34.21
CA ASP A 977 12.29 12.92 34.17
C ASP A 977 11.01 12.23 33.68
N LEU A 978 11.10 11.64 32.48
CA LEU A 978 10.00 11.01 31.76
C LEU A 978 9.82 9.53 32.10
N SER A 979 10.69 8.94 32.95
CA SER A 979 10.71 7.48 33.22
C SER A 979 9.39 6.90 33.74
N THR A 980 8.51 7.75 34.28
CA THR A 980 7.20 7.36 34.80
C THR A 980 6.08 7.38 33.75
N ILE A 981 6.33 8.00 32.59
CA ILE A 981 5.40 8.07 31.46
C ILE A 981 5.57 6.79 30.64
N SER A 982 4.59 5.89 30.71
CA SER A 982 4.66 4.60 30.03
C SER A 982 3.27 4.01 29.84
N GLY A 983 3.17 3.00 28.98
CA GLY A 983 1.91 2.32 28.68
C GLY A 983 1.14 2.95 27.52
N PRO A 984 -0.08 2.48 27.29
CA PRO A 984 -0.83 2.81 26.08
C PRO A 984 -1.37 4.26 26.09
N GLY A 985 -1.59 4.81 24.91
CA GLY A 985 -2.02 6.21 24.74
C GLY A 985 -0.88 7.18 24.97
N LEU A 986 -1.18 8.28 25.67
CA LEU A 986 -0.20 9.30 26.06
C LEU A 986 0.61 8.93 27.31
N GLY A 987 0.31 7.79 27.95
CA GLY A 987 1.06 7.28 29.09
C GLY A 987 0.80 8.02 30.41
N TYR A 988 -0.34 8.73 30.50
CA TYR A 988 -0.70 9.55 31.66
C TYR A 988 -1.01 8.77 32.94
N ARG A 989 -1.31 7.48 32.84
CA ARG A 989 -1.78 6.66 33.98
C ARG A 989 -2.95 7.34 34.71
N TRP A 990 -3.92 7.81 33.91
CA TRP A 990 -5.04 8.66 34.36
C TRP A 990 -5.78 8.09 35.57
N GLU A 991 -6.01 6.78 35.57
CA GLU A 991 -6.72 6.08 36.65
C GLU A 991 -6.00 6.14 37.99
N GLU A 992 -4.68 6.34 37.99
CA GLU A 992 -3.84 6.43 39.19
C GLU A 992 -3.74 7.86 39.73
N ILE A 993 -3.92 8.89 38.88
CA ILE A 993 -3.81 10.30 39.25
C ILE A 993 -4.89 10.68 40.28
N GLY A 994 -6.06 10.03 40.25
CA GLY A 994 -7.13 10.27 41.23
C GLY A 994 -7.72 11.68 41.20
N ARG A 995 -7.58 12.41 40.08
CA ARG A 995 -8.11 13.75 39.91
C ARG A 995 -9.65 13.72 39.87
N SER A 996 -10.28 14.48 40.75
CA SER A 996 -11.74 14.66 40.72
C SER A 996 -12.12 15.63 39.61
N ILE A 997 -12.71 15.12 38.54
CA ILE A 997 -13.32 15.93 37.49
C ILE A 997 -14.83 15.97 37.73
N GLY A 998 -15.37 17.18 37.83
CA GLY A 998 -16.74 17.47 38.26
C GLY A 998 -17.82 17.13 37.25
#